data_AF-R7SJT7-F1
#
_entry.id   AF-R7SJT7-F1
#
_cell.length_a   1.000
_cell.length_b   1.000
_cell.length_c   1.000
_cell.angle_alpha   90.00
_cell.angle_beta   90.00
_cell.angle_gamma   90.00
#
_symmetry.space_group_name_H-M   'P 1'
#
loop_
_entity.id
_entity.type
_entity.pdbx_description
1 polymer ?
#
loop_
_entity_poly.entity_id
_entity_poly.type
_entity_poly.pdbx_seq_one_letter_code
_entity_poly.pdbx_strand_id
1 'polypeptide(L)'
;MAHSVVTIELDNEEFSRAFLQPPHITVRDRRAGLFPFASLKYANDLEPTTISKFFVSAVGGHHLITGSTLVRQYSDPPSLDESHRRPDAAIFRSLSVPRRGRAHWADQRVPVVFFSHVPGADPFSSADSVQLFSKTGRERKKRLEQLSATAELLFAAQHRVFLFMLVVFGRNFRLVRWDRSGVVATPLTDYYKRPTMLCDCLRRLSLLDDSSLGFDTTATRLPSRDPDYLRMDIAAAHHGTDIDHSERHVEEGELEEVPMFRYVRSLFRDSLSGDWPRYRLQVQDGDSLRSYLVGKPIFRGSGTTGRGTRGYVAFDSETGCFVWLKDTWRASAMATEREGDVLRQLNDAGIENVPTLECHGDVHDQATVTDIWWERKHAPSSTSPHSPSSSPSTSSTRAADSTTGRKRKRGHEFSGEDGAPRSMSREGTLATADPLQHYIHYRVVVKEIAMPLKKFKSGKQLVSIVLDCLHAHRHASTNPAILRLHRDVSGDNILIYPRIRPDKDGKGASIVWSGLLIDWELSLPRDSEEVPQLVKGVRLGTRQFMSVSLLDNPLQPVRVSDELESFLHVLVYYSVAYVRSNCTSPNSWINNYFFYCGMPNAYTGGLKSIAVEHDGYLSTLVPEGPLLFRSPMDGLLGTLLWSFKAHYDVMEFEAQKARSPSPPSPSSSRSKESPVDARAALAARNFLPVTSLEDNPELTEYMAKFKARVPLDNTPTDEDRQCASLVADHSFVIDFIDKLLRYNDWPDDDRLPQPPAPPSPSSEQDVEQESEESAPSPKRRRKVAPTRETIRAAPSRSQSSMRLTRSRTRAAALQGSRLKRRRA
;
A
#
# COMPACT_ATOMS: atom_id res chain seq x y z
N MET A 1 -1.04 8.96 -9.04
CA MET A 1 -1.06 8.39 -10.39
C MET A 1 -1.88 7.11 -10.34
N ALA A 2 -3.02 7.00 -11.03
CA ALA A 2 -3.73 5.73 -11.11
C ALA A 2 -2.89 4.78 -11.98
N HIS A 3 -2.21 3.83 -11.35
CA HIS A 3 -1.56 2.73 -12.06
C HIS A 3 -2.61 2.03 -12.95
N SER A 4 -2.24 1.62 -14.16
CA SER A 4 -3.14 0.89 -15.05
C SER A 4 -3.59 -0.40 -14.38
N VAL A 5 -4.85 -0.46 -13.95
CA VAL A 5 -5.43 -1.68 -13.37
C VAL A 5 -5.64 -2.69 -14.49
N VAL A 6 -4.93 -3.82 -14.43
CA VAL A 6 -5.09 -4.89 -15.41
C VAL A 6 -6.47 -5.51 -15.24
N THR A 7 -7.21 -5.58 -16.35
CA THR A 7 -8.57 -6.10 -16.38
C THR A 7 -8.67 -7.33 -17.27
N ILE A 8 -9.28 -8.38 -16.73
CA ILE A 8 -9.58 -9.62 -17.45
C ILE A 8 -11.07 -9.63 -17.75
N GLU A 9 -11.43 -9.63 -19.03
CA GLU A 9 -12.81 -9.81 -19.44
C GLU A 9 -13.13 -11.31 -19.61
N LEU A 10 -14.18 -11.78 -18.92
CA LEU A 10 -14.80 -13.11 -19.03
C LEU A 10 -16.24 -12.97 -19.48
N ASP A 11 -16.75 -13.89 -20.31
CA ASP A 11 -18.16 -13.85 -20.69
C ASP A 11 -19.10 -13.97 -19.46
N ASN A 12 -20.37 -13.60 -19.63
CA ASN A 12 -21.32 -13.54 -18.51
C ASN A 12 -21.59 -14.92 -17.87
N GLU A 13 -21.58 -15.99 -18.66
CA GLU A 13 -21.84 -17.34 -18.16
C GLU A 13 -20.62 -17.89 -17.43
N GLU A 14 -19.43 -17.70 -17.99
CA GLU A 14 -18.15 -18.05 -17.37
C GLU A 14 -17.96 -17.30 -16.05
N PHE A 15 -18.19 -15.99 -16.03
CA PHE A 15 -18.14 -15.19 -14.80
C PHE A 15 -19.13 -15.72 -13.76
N SER A 16 -20.36 -16.02 -14.17
CA SER A 16 -21.40 -16.52 -13.25
C SER A 16 -21.07 -17.91 -12.71
N ARG A 17 -20.51 -18.79 -13.55
CA ARG A 17 -20.07 -20.13 -13.17
C ARG A 17 -18.86 -20.08 -12.24
N ALA A 18 -17.95 -19.14 -12.45
CA ALA A 18 -16.76 -18.97 -11.64
C ALA A 18 -17.05 -18.34 -10.27
N PHE A 19 -17.90 -17.31 -10.22
CA PHE A 19 -17.96 -16.41 -9.07
C PHE A 19 -19.34 -16.23 -8.45
N LEU A 20 -20.42 -16.62 -9.15
CA LEU A 20 -21.80 -16.38 -8.70
C LEU A 20 -22.56 -17.69 -8.46
N GLN A 21 -21.89 -18.73 -7.96
CA GLN A 21 -22.53 -19.98 -7.54
C GLN A 21 -22.82 -19.94 -6.04
N PRO A 22 -24.10 -19.89 -5.61
CA PRO A 22 -24.42 -20.00 -4.20
C PRO A 22 -24.09 -21.41 -3.67
N PRO A 23 -23.38 -21.54 -2.54
CA PRO A 23 -22.82 -22.82 -2.07
C PRO A 23 -23.88 -23.88 -1.70
N HIS A 24 -25.15 -23.48 -1.50
CA HIS A 24 -26.20 -24.37 -0.97
C HIS A 24 -27.57 -24.24 -1.65
N ILE A 25 -27.65 -23.57 -2.81
CA ILE A 25 -28.92 -23.32 -3.48
C ILE A 25 -28.82 -23.67 -4.96
N THR A 26 -29.58 -24.68 -5.39
CA THR A 26 -29.83 -24.89 -6.82
C THR A 26 -30.73 -23.77 -7.31
N VAL A 27 -30.14 -22.86 -8.07
CA VAL A 27 -30.87 -21.87 -8.84
C VAL A 27 -31.81 -22.59 -9.80
N ARG A 28 -33.13 -22.53 -9.55
CA ARG A 28 -34.13 -22.92 -10.55
C ARG A 28 -34.38 -21.74 -11.49
N ASP A 29 -34.33 -21.97 -12.79
CA ASP A 29 -34.80 -21.01 -13.77
C ASP A 29 -36.27 -20.68 -13.51
N ARG A 30 -36.57 -19.40 -13.26
CA ARG A 30 -37.95 -18.91 -13.21
C ARG A 30 -38.30 -18.14 -14.47
N ARG A 31 -39.55 -18.37 -14.88
CA ARG A 31 -40.22 -18.09 -16.16
C ARG A 31 -39.80 -16.79 -16.87
N ALA A 32 -39.53 -16.96 -18.17
CA ALA A 32 -39.57 -15.91 -19.17
C ALA A 32 -40.92 -15.16 -19.16
N GLY A 33 -40.88 -13.83 -19.31
CA GLY A 33 -42.09 -13.00 -19.50
C GLY A 33 -42.14 -11.67 -18.72
N LEU A 34 -41.17 -11.38 -17.84
CA LEU A 34 -41.11 -10.10 -17.14
C LEU A 34 -40.22 -9.10 -17.89
N PHE A 35 -40.72 -7.87 -18.08
CA PHE A 35 -39.96 -6.71 -18.56
C PHE A 35 -39.67 -5.75 -17.40
N PRO A 36 -38.84 -6.14 -16.40
CA PRO A 36 -38.70 -5.39 -15.15
C PRO A 36 -38.11 -3.99 -15.36
N PHE A 37 -37.36 -3.79 -16.44
CA PHE A 37 -36.68 -2.55 -16.75
C PHE A 37 -37.39 -1.73 -17.85
N ALA A 38 -38.71 -1.90 -18.03
CA ALA A 38 -39.47 -1.18 -19.06
C ALA A 38 -39.33 0.36 -18.96
N SER A 39 -39.29 0.89 -17.73
CA SER A 39 -39.10 2.32 -17.46
C SER A 39 -37.70 2.86 -17.82
N LEU A 40 -36.76 1.98 -18.16
CA LEU A 40 -35.37 2.31 -18.51
C LEU A 40 -35.09 2.13 -20.02
N LYS A 41 -36.13 2.06 -20.87
CA LYS A 41 -35.99 1.96 -22.34
C LYS A 41 -35.06 3.03 -22.93
N TYR A 42 -35.16 4.26 -22.41
CA TYR A 42 -34.41 5.45 -22.85
C TYR A 42 -33.28 5.83 -21.88
N ALA A 43 -32.76 4.88 -21.09
CA ALA A 43 -31.77 5.15 -20.05
C ALA A 43 -30.44 5.77 -20.56
N ASN A 44 -30.15 5.68 -21.86
CA ASN A 44 -28.96 6.31 -22.43
C ASN A 44 -29.03 7.85 -22.43
N ASP A 45 -30.24 8.41 -22.46
CA ASP A 45 -30.49 9.85 -22.53
C ASP A 45 -30.81 10.46 -21.14
N LEU A 46 -30.70 9.65 -20.08
CA LEU A 46 -31.05 10.04 -18.71
C LEU A 46 -29.79 10.33 -17.88
N GLU A 47 -29.93 11.26 -16.94
CA GLU A 47 -28.93 11.52 -15.91
C GLU A 47 -28.80 10.34 -14.92
N PRO A 48 -27.61 10.09 -14.32
CA PRO A 48 -27.37 8.96 -13.42
C PRO A 48 -28.31 8.89 -12.22
N THR A 49 -28.71 10.04 -11.69
CA THR A 49 -29.64 10.17 -10.56
C THR A 49 -31.06 9.72 -10.92
N THR A 50 -31.46 9.87 -12.19
CA THR A 50 -32.75 9.41 -12.71
C THR A 50 -32.69 7.92 -13.03
N ILE A 51 -31.60 7.46 -13.67
CA ILE A 51 -31.36 6.03 -13.95
C ILE A 51 -31.42 5.24 -12.64
N SER A 52 -30.66 5.65 -11.62
CA SER A 52 -30.64 5.00 -10.31
C SER A 52 -32.03 4.96 -9.66
N LYS A 53 -32.86 6.00 -9.79
CA LYS A 53 -34.24 6.02 -9.25
C LYS A 53 -35.07 4.89 -9.84
N PHE A 54 -35.13 4.84 -11.17
CA PHE A 54 -35.94 3.88 -11.88
C PHE A 54 -35.39 2.46 -11.73
N PHE A 55 -34.06 2.32 -11.70
CA PHE A 55 -33.39 1.04 -11.49
C PHE A 55 -33.72 0.46 -10.11
N VAL A 56 -33.58 1.24 -9.04
CA VAL A 56 -33.93 0.78 -7.69
C VAL A 56 -35.42 0.45 -7.57
N SER A 57 -36.29 1.25 -8.18
CA SER A 57 -37.74 0.98 -8.22
C SER A 57 -38.05 -0.32 -8.96
N ALA A 58 -37.39 -0.60 -10.08
CA ALA A 58 -37.56 -1.83 -10.86
C ALA A 58 -37.13 -3.07 -10.07
N VAL A 59 -35.94 -3.02 -9.45
CA VAL A 59 -35.40 -4.12 -8.65
C VAL A 59 -36.31 -4.44 -7.46
N GLY A 60 -36.77 -3.40 -6.74
CA GLY A 60 -37.67 -3.54 -5.60
C GLY A 60 -39.07 -4.01 -6.00
N GLY A 61 -39.69 -3.36 -6.99
CA GLY A 61 -41.07 -3.67 -7.42
C GLY A 61 -41.24 -5.06 -8.01
N HIS A 62 -40.20 -5.59 -8.67
CA HIS A 62 -40.19 -6.94 -9.23
C HIS A 62 -39.56 -7.99 -8.31
N HIS A 63 -39.17 -7.63 -7.08
CA HIS A 63 -38.58 -8.55 -6.10
C HIS A 63 -37.37 -9.34 -6.64
N LEU A 64 -36.48 -8.67 -7.38
CA LEU A 64 -35.37 -9.33 -8.09
C LEU A 64 -34.24 -9.84 -7.17
N ILE A 65 -34.19 -9.35 -5.93
CA ILE A 65 -33.20 -9.71 -4.92
C ILE A 65 -33.91 -10.26 -3.68
N THR A 66 -33.54 -11.46 -3.24
CA THR A 66 -34.20 -12.14 -2.11
C THR A 66 -33.38 -11.96 -0.83
N GLY A 67 -34.03 -11.61 0.29
CA GLY A 67 -33.34 -11.39 1.58
C GLY A 67 -32.42 -10.16 1.62
N SER A 68 -32.36 -9.40 0.52
CA SER A 68 -31.55 -8.21 0.34
C SER A 68 -32.41 -7.06 -0.18
N THR A 69 -31.91 -5.84 -0.04
CA THR A 69 -32.60 -4.62 -0.48
C THR A 69 -31.60 -3.67 -1.13
N LEU A 70 -31.96 -3.13 -2.30
CA LEU A 70 -31.17 -2.13 -3.01
C LEU A 70 -31.59 -0.74 -2.56
N VAL A 71 -30.65 0.04 -2.01
CA VAL A 71 -30.93 1.32 -1.36
C VAL A 71 -30.08 2.42 -1.98
N ARG A 72 -30.70 3.58 -2.29
CA ARG A 72 -30.01 4.77 -2.81
C ARG A 72 -29.51 5.75 -1.75
N GLN A 73 -30.14 5.75 -0.58
CA GLN A 73 -29.86 6.72 0.48
C GLN A 73 -29.46 5.96 1.76
N TYR A 74 -28.17 6.02 2.08
CA TYR A 74 -27.58 5.48 3.29
C TYR A 74 -26.74 6.56 3.99
N SER A 75 -26.19 6.29 5.17
CA SER A 75 -25.33 7.24 5.89
C SER A 75 -24.11 7.58 5.04
N ASP A 76 -23.50 8.73 5.31
CA ASP A 76 -22.40 9.20 4.51
C ASP A 76 -21.11 8.61 5.10
N PRO A 77 -20.23 8.00 4.28
CA PRO A 77 -18.94 7.59 4.79
C PRO A 77 -18.17 8.83 5.27
N PRO A 78 -17.39 8.74 6.36
CA PRO A 78 -16.41 9.77 6.66
C PRO A 78 -15.49 9.96 5.44
N SER A 79 -15.20 11.20 5.07
CA SER A 79 -14.36 11.47 3.90
C SER A 79 -12.98 10.82 4.10
N LEU A 80 -12.55 10.05 3.10
CA LEU A 80 -11.13 9.66 3.00
C LEU A 80 -10.31 10.76 2.35
N ASP A 81 -10.97 11.57 1.51
CA ASP A 81 -10.47 12.77 0.83
C ASP A 81 -11.69 13.58 0.34
N GLU A 82 -11.59 14.91 0.24
CA GLU A 82 -12.73 15.79 -0.13
C GLU A 82 -13.23 15.59 -1.58
N SER A 83 -12.48 14.86 -2.41
CA SER A 83 -12.72 14.70 -3.85
C SER A 83 -13.62 13.52 -4.24
N HIS A 84 -13.98 12.63 -3.31
CA HIS A 84 -14.60 11.35 -3.64
C HIS A 84 -16.13 11.39 -3.68
N ARG A 85 -16.72 11.15 -4.86
CA ARG A 85 -18.15 10.91 -5.01
C ARG A 85 -18.52 9.48 -4.64
N ARG A 86 -19.62 9.35 -3.91
CA ARG A 86 -20.22 8.10 -3.40
C ARG A 86 -20.68 7.18 -4.54
N PRO A 87 -20.80 5.86 -4.31
CA PRO A 87 -21.71 5.05 -5.10
C PRO A 87 -23.16 5.55 -4.92
N ASP A 88 -23.96 5.54 -5.99
CA ASP A 88 -25.33 6.11 -5.95
C ASP A 88 -26.36 5.19 -5.28
N ALA A 89 -26.04 3.89 -5.17
CA ALA A 89 -26.84 2.89 -4.48
C ALA A 89 -25.97 1.71 -4.03
N ALA A 90 -26.51 0.87 -3.14
CA ALA A 90 -25.88 -0.41 -2.81
C ALA A 90 -26.90 -1.46 -2.36
N ILE A 91 -26.52 -2.73 -2.49
CA ILE A 91 -27.28 -3.88 -1.98
C ILE A 91 -26.92 -4.12 -0.51
N PHE A 92 -27.92 -4.19 0.35
CA PHE A 92 -27.79 -4.50 1.78
C PHE A 92 -28.57 -5.77 2.13
N ARG A 93 -28.22 -6.44 3.23
CA ARG A 93 -29.13 -7.41 3.87
C ARG A 93 -30.39 -6.66 4.30
N SER A 94 -31.57 -7.22 4.06
CA SER A 94 -32.83 -6.54 4.44
C SER A 94 -32.92 -6.25 5.94
N LEU A 95 -32.30 -7.10 6.77
CA LEU A 95 -32.23 -6.91 8.22
C LEU A 95 -31.28 -5.77 8.65
N SER A 96 -30.29 -5.44 7.82
CA SER A 96 -29.32 -4.37 8.10
C SER A 96 -29.84 -2.99 7.70
N VAL A 97 -30.98 -2.92 6.99
CA VAL A 97 -31.63 -1.65 6.63
C VAL A 97 -32.60 -1.27 7.75
N PRO A 98 -32.37 -0.17 8.48
CA PRO A 98 -33.24 0.26 9.56
C PRO A 98 -34.66 0.58 9.04
N ARG A 99 -35.69 0.23 9.81
CA ARG A 99 -37.08 0.64 9.50
C ARG A 99 -37.26 2.17 9.56
N ARG A 100 -36.43 2.85 10.36
CA ARG A 100 -36.37 4.31 10.50
C ARG A 100 -34.91 4.73 10.46
N GLY A 101 -34.57 5.75 9.67
CA GLY A 101 -33.19 6.20 9.47
C GLY A 101 -32.60 5.68 8.16
N ARG A 102 -31.29 5.85 8.00
CA ARG A 102 -30.52 5.44 6.81
C ARG A 102 -29.71 4.18 7.15
N ALA A 103 -29.54 3.27 6.18
CA ALA A 103 -28.62 2.14 6.34
C ALA A 103 -27.20 2.65 6.58
N HIS A 104 -26.39 1.93 7.35
CA HIS A 104 -25.01 2.35 7.58
C HIS A 104 -24.17 2.05 6.33
N TRP A 105 -23.39 3.00 5.81
CA TRP A 105 -22.61 2.82 4.58
C TRP A 105 -21.70 1.58 4.60
N ALA A 106 -21.08 1.28 5.75
CA ALA A 106 -20.21 0.13 5.93
C ALA A 106 -20.94 -1.22 5.98
N ASP A 107 -22.28 -1.26 5.95
CA ASP A 107 -23.06 -2.49 5.84
C ASP A 107 -23.39 -2.89 4.38
N GLN A 108 -22.94 -2.10 3.42
CA GLN A 108 -23.18 -2.40 2.01
C GLN A 108 -22.47 -3.69 1.58
N ARG A 109 -23.17 -4.57 0.89
CA ARG A 109 -22.62 -5.84 0.40
C ARG A 109 -22.06 -5.72 -1.00
N VAL A 110 -22.82 -5.08 -1.88
CA VAL A 110 -22.46 -4.85 -3.29
C VAL A 110 -22.80 -3.40 -3.65
N PRO A 111 -21.82 -2.50 -3.80
CA PRO A 111 -22.03 -1.17 -4.37
C PRO A 111 -22.57 -1.23 -5.81
N VAL A 112 -23.44 -0.27 -6.14
CA VAL A 112 -23.99 -0.05 -7.48
C VAL A 112 -23.69 1.38 -7.92
N VAL A 113 -22.93 1.52 -9.00
CA VAL A 113 -22.47 2.83 -9.52
C VAL A 113 -23.13 3.12 -10.86
N PHE A 114 -23.67 4.32 -11.03
CA PHE A 114 -24.38 4.73 -12.23
C PHE A 114 -23.62 5.82 -12.99
N PHE A 115 -23.50 5.64 -14.29
CA PHE A 115 -22.91 6.60 -15.22
C PHE A 115 -23.87 6.90 -16.36
N SER A 116 -23.80 8.14 -16.87
CA SER A 116 -24.44 8.50 -18.13
C SER A 116 -23.85 7.69 -19.27
N HIS A 117 -24.65 7.40 -20.29
CA HIS A 117 -24.12 6.70 -21.46
C HIS A 117 -23.19 7.62 -22.26
N VAL A 118 -21.94 7.21 -22.41
CA VAL A 118 -20.95 7.88 -23.28
C VAL A 118 -20.24 6.79 -24.09
N PRO A 119 -20.41 6.76 -25.42
CA PRO A 119 -19.78 5.75 -26.27
C PRO A 119 -18.26 5.70 -26.09
N GLY A 120 -17.71 4.50 -25.92
CA GLY A 120 -16.27 4.26 -25.75
C GLY A 120 -15.70 4.64 -24.38
N ALA A 121 -16.47 5.28 -23.49
CA ALA A 121 -16.02 5.67 -22.15
C ALA A 121 -16.19 4.55 -21.10
N ASP A 122 -16.15 3.30 -21.53
CA ASP A 122 -16.11 2.14 -20.64
C ASP A 122 -14.68 2.00 -20.06
N PRO A 123 -14.50 2.04 -18.71
CA PRO A 123 -13.19 1.93 -18.07
C PRO A 123 -12.50 0.58 -18.28
N PHE A 124 -13.24 -0.47 -18.64
CA PHE A 124 -12.72 -1.84 -18.70
C PHE A 124 -12.53 -2.37 -20.13
N SER A 125 -12.86 -1.57 -21.15
CA SER A 125 -12.63 -1.96 -22.55
C SER A 125 -11.15 -1.89 -22.90
N SER A 126 -10.63 -2.88 -23.65
CA SER A 126 -9.32 -2.80 -24.29
C SER A 126 -9.28 -1.60 -25.24
N ALA A 127 -8.56 -0.55 -24.85
CA ALA A 127 -8.45 0.65 -25.65
C ALA A 127 -7.12 0.68 -26.40
N ASP A 128 -7.14 1.11 -27.66
CA ASP A 128 -5.92 1.48 -28.35
C ASP A 128 -5.22 2.62 -27.60
N SER A 129 -3.91 2.50 -27.43
CA SER A 129 -3.04 3.45 -26.72
C SER A 129 -3.19 4.90 -27.21
N VAL A 130 -3.64 5.08 -28.46
CA VAL A 130 -3.89 6.38 -29.11
C VAL A 130 -5.07 7.15 -28.49
N GLN A 131 -6.00 6.48 -27.77
CA GLN A 131 -7.21 7.13 -27.24
C GLN A 131 -7.04 7.84 -25.89
N LEU A 132 -5.89 7.71 -25.21
CA LEU A 132 -5.74 8.15 -23.81
C LEU A 132 -5.91 9.67 -23.63
N PHE A 133 -5.51 10.47 -24.63
CA PHE A 133 -5.64 11.94 -24.60
C PHE A 133 -6.96 12.48 -25.17
N SER A 134 -7.80 11.59 -25.73
CA SER A 134 -9.12 11.99 -26.25
C SER A 134 -10.08 12.40 -25.12
N LYS A 135 -11.17 13.12 -25.45
CA LYS A 135 -12.25 13.39 -24.49
C LYS A 135 -12.79 12.09 -23.88
N THR A 136 -12.93 11.04 -24.69
CA THR A 136 -13.37 9.70 -24.27
C THR A 136 -12.36 9.03 -23.34
N GLY A 137 -11.05 9.16 -23.61
CA GLY A 137 -9.98 8.65 -22.75
C GLY A 137 -9.95 9.32 -21.38
N ARG A 138 -10.14 10.65 -21.33
CA ARG A 138 -10.29 11.40 -20.07
C ARG A 138 -11.50 10.96 -19.26
N GLU A 139 -12.65 10.78 -19.92
CA GLU A 139 -13.86 10.30 -19.25
C GLU A 139 -13.69 8.85 -18.74
N ARG A 140 -13.01 7.98 -19.52
CA ARG A 140 -12.65 6.63 -19.11
C ARG A 140 -11.82 6.63 -17.83
N LYS A 141 -10.76 7.45 -17.80
CA LYS A 141 -9.88 7.62 -16.63
C LYS A 141 -10.66 8.09 -15.41
N LYS A 142 -11.48 9.14 -15.56
CA LYS A 142 -12.32 9.67 -14.48
C LYS A 142 -13.27 8.62 -13.89
N ARG A 143 -13.88 7.79 -14.75
CA ARG A 143 -14.76 6.69 -14.31
C ARG A 143 -14.00 5.62 -13.55
N LEU A 144 -12.82 5.24 -14.06
CA LEU A 144 -11.95 4.29 -13.36
C LEU A 144 -11.53 4.84 -12.00
N GLU A 145 -11.12 6.11 -11.90
CA GLU A 145 -10.77 6.77 -10.64
C GLU A 145 -11.93 6.75 -9.63
N GLN A 146 -13.18 6.99 -10.07
CA GLN A 146 -14.35 6.90 -9.20
C GLN A 146 -14.63 5.47 -8.72
N LEU A 147 -14.48 4.47 -9.59
CA LEU A 147 -14.64 3.06 -9.23
C LEU A 147 -13.52 2.60 -8.28
N SER A 148 -12.26 2.98 -8.56
CA SER A 148 -11.12 2.74 -7.68
C SER A 148 -11.36 3.34 -6.31
N ALA A 149 -11.75 4.61 -6.21
CA ALA A 149 -12.02 5.26 -4.93
C ALA A 149 -13.11 4.53 -4.11
N THR A 150 -14.15 4.01 -4.79
CA THR A 150 -15.18 3.18 -4.15
C THR A 150 -14.58 1.88 -3.61
N ALA A 151 -13.76 1.20 -4.39
CA ALA A 151 -13.07 -0.02 -3.96
C ALA A 151 -12.09 0.25 -2.81
N GLU A 152 -11.28 1.31 -2.86
CA GLU A 152 -10.34 1.68 -1.81
C GLU A 152 -11.04 1.94 -0.48
N LEU A 153 -12.14 2.71 -0.50
CA LEU A 153 -12.94 2.95 0.69
C LEU A 153 -13.47 1.65 1.31
N LEU A 154 -14.03 0.77 0.49
CA LEU A 154 -14.60 -0.48 0.98
C LEU A 154 -13.53 -1.47 1.42
N PHE A 155 -12.40 -1.60 0.73
CA PHE A 155 -11.28 -2.41 1.22
C PHE A 155 -10.68 -1.87 2.51
N ALA A 156 -10.68 -0.55 2.72
CA ALA A 156 -10.24 0.05 3.97
C ALA A 156 -11.20 -0.26 5.13
N ALA A 157 -12.50 -0.22 4.88
CA ALA A 157 -13.53 -0.24 5.92
C ALA A 157 -14.25 -1.58 6.12
N GLN A 158 -14.23 -2.45 5.12
CA GLN A 158 -14.82 -3.79 5.13
C GLN A 158 -13.67 -4.75 4.82
N HIS A 159 -13.20 -5.48 5.83
CA HIS A 159 -12.18 -6.49 5.63
C HIS A 159 -12.67 -7.48 4.56
N ARG A 160 -12.01 -7.46 3.39
CA ARG A 160 -12.46 -8.15 2.19
C ARG A 160 -11.28 -8.81 1.47
N VAL A 161 -11.52 -10.02 1.01
CA VAL A 161 -10.69 -10.77 0.05
C VAL A 161 -10.89 -10.23 -1.36
N PHE A 162 -12.13 -9.90 -1.70
CA PHE A 162 -12.51 -9.30 -2.98
C PHE A 162 -13.80 -8.50 -2.86
N LEU A 163 -14.11 -7.71 -3.89
CA LEU A 163 -15.29 -6.85 -3.94
C LEU A 163 -16.01 -7.00 -5.29
N PHE A 164 -17.31 -7.31 -5.24
CA PHE A 164 -18.18 -7.14 -6.40
C PHE A 164 -18.72 -5.72 -6.49
N MET A 165 -18.76 -5.19 -7.71
CA MET A 165 -19.39 -3.92 -8.09
C MET A 165 -20.33 -4.13 -9.27
N LEU A 166 -21.56 -3.64 -9.17
CA LEU A 166 -22.46 -3.53 -10.32
C LEU A 166 -22.34 -2.12 -10.90
N VAL A 167 -21.91 -2.01 -12.15
CA VAL A 167 -21.75 -0.72 -12.83
C VAL A 167 -22.77 -0.60 -13.94
N VAL A 168 -23.54 0.49 -13.95
CA VAL A 168 -24.62 0.75 -14.90
C VAL A 168 -24.28 1.98 -15.76
N PHE A 169 -24.24 1.80 -17.08
CA PHE A 169 -23.95 2.82 -18.08
C PHE A 169 -25.18 3.07 -18.97
N GLY A 170 -26.06 3.97 -18.55
CA GLY A 170 -27.37 4.13 -19.21
C GLY A 170 -28.13 2.80 -19.25
N ARG A 171 -28.30 2.24 -20.46
CA ARG A 171 -28.98 0.96 -20.70
C ARG A 171 -28.08 -0.28 -20.63
N ASN A 172 -26.80 -0.10 -20.37
CA ASN A 172 -25.84 -1.19 -20.28
C ASN A 172 -25.38 -1.41 -18.84
N PHE A 173 -24.89 -2.60 -18.53
CA PHE A 173 -24.24 -2.89 -17.25
C PHE A 173 -22.97 -3.72 -17.42
N ARG A 174 -22.13 -3.69 -16.39
CA ARG A 174 -21.04 -4.63 -16.12
C ARG A 174 -21.13 -5.11 -14.69
N LEU A 175 -20.81 -6.38 -14.46
CA LEU A 175 -20.43 -6.88 -13.15
C LEU A 175 -18.91 -6.94 -13.09
N VAL A 176 -18.35 -6.45 -11.99
CA VAL A 176 -16.92 -6.26 -11.81
C VAL A 176 -16.51 -6.90 -10.49
N ARG A 177 -15.45 -7.71 -10.47
CA ARG A 177 -14.82 -8.29 -9.28
C ARG A 177 -13.42 -7.74 -9.13
N TRP A 178 -13.15 -7.08 -8.01
CA TRP A 178 -11.84 -6.54 -7.64
C TRP A 178 -11.22 -7.43 -6.58
N ASP A 179 -9.96 -7.82 -6.76
CA ASP A 179 -9.10 -8.28 -5.68
C ASP A 179 -7.77 -7.53 -5.72
N ARG A 180 -6.84 -7.92 -4.84
CA ARG A 180 -5.55 -7.23 -4.73
C ARG A 180 -4.61 -7.46 -5.92
N SER A 181 -4.88 -8.44 -6.79
CA SER A 181 -4.10 -8.65 -8.02
C SER A 181 -4.62 -7.86 -9.21
N GLY A 182 -5.93 -7.60 -9.28
CA GLY A 182 -6.52 -6.84 -10.38
C GLY A 182 -8.03 -6.93 -10.45
N VAL A 183 -8.55 -6.82 -11.68
CA VAL A 183 -9.99 -6.79 -11.94
C VAL A 183 -10.41 -7.87 -12.92
N VAL A 184 -11.51 -8.55 -12.61
CA VAL A 184 -12.25 -9.40 -13.56
C VAL A 184 -13.60 -8.76 -13.85
N ALA A 185 -13.97 -8.59 -15.11
CA ALA A 185 -15.19 -7.92 -15.53
C ALA A 185 -15.97 -8.71 -16.58
N THR A 186 -17.30 -8.57 -16.58
CA THR A 186 -18.17 -9.08 -17.66
C THR A 186 -18.21 -8.11 -18.85
N PRO A 187 -18.44 -8.56 -20.10
CA PRO A 187 -18.70 -7.70 -21.24
C PRO A 187 -19.85 -6.72 -21.00
N LEU A 188 -19.75 -5.54 -21.61
CA LEU A 188 -20.81 -4.54 -21.57
C LEU A 188 -22.12 -5.11 -22.14
N THR A 189 -23.15 -5.21 -21.30
CA THR A 189 -24.40 -5.90 -21.65
C THR A 189 -25.62 -4.99 -21.53
N ASP A 190 -26.46 -4.95 -22.57
CA ASP A 190 -27.73 -4.24 -22.57
C ASP A 190 -28.81 -5.01 -21.79
N TYR A 191 -29.15 -4.52 -20.58
CA TYR A 191 -30.12 -5.18 -19.70
C TYR A 191 -31.58 -4.99 -20.10
N TYR A 192 -31.88 -4.11 -21.06
CA TYR A 192 -33.24 -3.98 -21.59
C TYR A 192 -33.48 -5.00 -22.71
N LYS A 193 -32.47 -5.25 -23.56
CA LYS A 193 -32.52 -6.33 -24.58
C LYS A 193 -32.42 -7.71 -23.95
N ARG A 194 -31.56 -7.87 -22.93
CA ARG A 194 -31.32 -9.14 -22.23
C ARG A 194 -31.62 -9.02 -20.72
N PRO A 195 -32.88 -8.79 -20.31
CA PRO A 195 -33.22 -8.56 -18.90
C PRO A 195 -32.96 -9.78 -18.01
N THR A 196 -33.04 -10.99 -18.57
CA THR A 196 -32.77 -12.24 -17.85
C THR A 196 -31.36 -12.28 -17.26
N MET A 197 -30.37 -11.73 -17.96
CA MET A 197 -28.97 -11.74 -17.53
C MET A 197 -28.75 -10.92 -16.26
N LEU A 198 -29.22 -9.67 -16.25
CA LEU A 198 -29.11 -8.81 -15.07
C LEU A 198 -29.94 -9.34 -13.90
N CYS A 199 -31.14 -9.86 -14.17
CA CYS A 199 -31.99 -10.46 -13.14
C CYS A 199 -31.31 -11.68 -12.49
N ASP A 200 -30.67 -12.53 -13.29
CA ASP A 200 -29.96 -13.70 -12.77
C ASP A 200 -28.74 -13.29 -11.94
N CYS A 201 -27.94 -12.34 -12.41
CA CYS A 201 -26.81 -11.79 -11.66
C CYS A 201 -27.25 -11.19 -10.32
N LEU A 202 -28.26 -10.31 -10.31
CA LEU A 202 -28.80 -9.69 -9.09
C LEU A 202 -29.29 -10.75 -8.10
N ARG A 203 -30.04 -11.74 -8.58
CA ARG A 203 -30.57 -12.81 -7.76
C ARG A 203 -29.43 -13.64 -7.16
N ARG A 204 -28.44 -14.07 -7.94
CA ARG A 204 -27.27 -14.82 -7.45
C ARG A 204 -26.50 -14.01 -6.41
N LEU A 205 -26.15 -12.76 -6.70
CA LEU A 205 -25.49 -11.86 -5.75
C LEU A 205 -26.24 -11.75 -4.42
N SER A 206 -27.58 -11.70 -4.45
CA SER A 206 -28.40 -11.62 -3.24
C SER A 206 -28.38 -12.91 -2.39
N LEU A 207 -28.07 -14.05 -3.00
CA LEU A 207 -28.04 -15.37 -2.37
C LEU A 207 -26.65 -15.80 -1.91
N LEU A 208 -25.59 -15.10 -2.30
CA LEU A 208 -24.24 -15.38 -1.83
C LEU A 208 -24.12 -15.08 -0.32
N ASP A 209 -23.39 -15.94 0.39
CA ASP A 209 -22.98 -15.69 1.77
C ASP A 209 -21.83 -14.66 1.82
N ASP A 210 -21.38 -14.32 3.03
CA ASP A 210 -20.40 -13.24 3.19
C ASP A 210 -19.03 -13.62 2.62
N SER A 211 -18.57 -14.86 2.83
CA SER A 211 -17.35 -15.38 2.20
C SER A 211 -17.42 -15.36 0.68
N SER A 212 -18.55 -15.79 0.09
CA SER A 212 -18.73 -15.79 -1.37
C SER A 212 -18.88 -14.38 -1.96
N LEU A 213 -19.23 -13.38 -1.14
CA LEU A 213 -19.19 -11.96 -1.52
C LEU A 213 -17.83 -11.30 -1.26
N GLY A 214 -16.86 -12.08 -0.78
CA GLY A 214 -15.49 -11.66 -0.56
C GLY A 214 -15.27 -10.96 0.78
N PHE A 215 -16.17 -11.07 1.75
CA PHE A 215 -15.87 -10.65 3.13
C PHE A 215 -14.92 -11.64 3.79
N ASP A 216 -13.97 -11.11 4.55
CA ASP A 216 -13.10 -11.90 5.40
C ASP A 216 -13.86 -12.34 6.66
N THR A 217 -14.08 -13.65 6.80
CA THR A 217 -14.83 -14.23 7.92
C THR A 217 -14.08 -14.21 9.25
N THR A 218 -12.78 -13.91 9.24
CA THR A 218 -11.95 -13.74 10.45
C THR A 218 -12.02 -12.32 11.02
N ALA A 219 -12.72 -11.42 10.32
CA ALA A 219 -12.94 -10.04 10.73
C ALA A 219 -14.43 -9.82 11.01
N THR A 220 -14.80 -9.76 12.29
CA THR A 220 -16.19 -9.61 12.71
C THR A 220 -16.52 -8.15 12.97
N ARG A 221 -17.50 -7.59 12.24
CA ARG A 221 -18.00 -6.23 12.48
C ARG A 221 -18.73 -6.15 13.82
N LEU A 222 -18.35 -5.18 14.64
CA LEU A 222 -18.93 -4.96 15.97
C LEU A 222 -20.05 -3.91 15.90
N PRO A 223 -21.33 -4.29 16.05
CA PRO A 223 -22.41 -3.32 16.19
C PRO A 223 -22.32 -2.59 17.53
N SER A 224 -22.95 -1.43 17.66
CA SER A 224 -22.96 -0.63 18.90
C SER A 224 -23.58 -1.32 20.13
N ARG A 225 -24.27 -2.44 19.92
CA ARG A 225 -24.84 -3.28 21.00
C ARG A 225 -23.90 -4.39 21.47
N ASP A 226 -22.79 -4.60 20.77
CA ASP A 226 -21.81 -5.61 21.14
C ASP A 226 -21.05 -5.18 22.42
N PRO A 227 -20.87 -6.05 23.42
CA PRO A 227 -20.09 -5.73 24.62
C PRO A 227 -18.67 -5.25 24.31
N ASP A 228 -18.03 -5.79 23.27
CA ASP A 228 -16.69 -5.37 22.89
C ASP A 228 -16.67 -3.94 22.34
N TYR A 229 -17.76 -3.49 21.73
CA TYR A 229 -17.90 -2.10 21.31
C TYR A 229 -17.72 -1.14 22.50
N LEU A 230 -18.39 -1.43 23.62
CA LEU A 230 -18.27 -0.64 24.86
C LEU A 230 -16.89 -0.83 25.53
N ARG A 231 -16.31 -2.03 25.48
CA ARG A 231 -14.95 -2.26 26.00
C ARG A 231 -13.91 -1.39 25.30
N MET A 232 -14.05 -1.17 23.99
CA MET A 232 -13.19 -0.25 23.26
C MET A 232 -13.33 1.19 23.76
N ASP A 233 -14.56 1.65 24.06
CA ASP A 233 -14.76 3.00 24.61
C ASP A 233 -14.14 3.14 26.01
N ILE A 234 -14.25 2.11 26.85
CA ILE A 234 -13.62 2.07 28.17
C ILE A 234 -12.09 2.08 28.05
N ALA A 235 -11.53 1.25 27.18
CA ALA A 235 -10.08 1.20 26.94
C ALA A 235 -9.53 2.53 26.38
N ALA A 236 -10.34 3.26 25.61
CA ALA A 236 -9.98 4.58 25.07
C ALA A 236 -10.09 5.72 26.09
N ALA A 237 -10.79 5.53 27.22
CA ALA A 237 -10.99 6.58 28.22
C ALA A 237 -9.64 7.02 28.83
N HIS A 238 -9.50 8.32 29.12
CA HIS A 238 -8.27 8.84 29.73
C HIS A 238 -7.97 8.13 31.05
N HIS A 239 -6.72 7.69 31.20
CA HIS A 239 -6.23 7.08 32.44
C HIS A 239 -5.21 8.03 33.08
N GLY A 240 -5.36 8.31 34.37
CA GLY A 240 -4.50 9.28 35.08
C GLY A 240 -3.03 8.86 35.17
N THR A 241 -2.74 7.59 34.96
CA THR A 241 -1.39 7.00 35.04
C THR A 241 -0.70 6.92 33.66
N ASP A 242 -1.37 7.38 32.59
CA ASP A 242 -0.75 7.45 31.27
C ASP A 242 0.39 8.49 31.25
N ILE A 243 1.61 8.02 31.02
CA ILE A 243 2.82 8.84 31.01
C ILE A 243 3.02 9.55 29.67
N ASP A 244 3.60 10.75 29.72
CA ASP A 244 4.05 11.41 28.50
C ASP A 244 5.32 10.75 27.96
N HIS A 245 5.43 10.77 26.64
CA HIS A 245 6.52 10.15 25.89
C HIS A 245 7.76 11.03 25.72
N SER A 246 7.75 12.30 26.15
CA SER A 246 8.90 13.20 25.99
C SER A 246 10.13 12.67 26.73
N GLU A 247 11.30 12.93 26.16
CA GLU A 247 12.56 12.53 26.78
C GLU A 247 12.81 13.29 28.08
N ARG A 248 12.97 12.55 29.19
CA ARG A 248 13.21 13.10 30.52
C ARG A 248 13.61 12.01 31.51
N HIS A 249 14.15 12.43 32.65
CA HIS A 249 14.25 11.59 33.84
C HIS A 249 12.85 11.32 34.42
N VAL A 250 12.69 10.12 34.98
CA VAL A 250 11.48 9.60 35.60
C VAL A 250 11.80 9.35 37.07
N GLU A 251 11.02 9.97 37.95
CA GLU A 251 11.24 9.90 39.39
C GLU A 251 10.81 8.54 39.96
N GLU A 252 11.39 8.16 41.10
CA GLU A 252 11.07 6.90 41.78
C GLU A 252 9.59 6.86 42.18
N GLY A 253 8.88 5.80 41.77
CA GLY A 253 7.44 5.62 42.02
C GLY A 253 6.49 6.26 41.01
N GLU A 254 7.00 6.92 39.96
CA GLU A 254 6.15 7.45 38.86
C GLU A 254 5.62 6.36 37.93
N LEU A 255 6.35 5.24 37.78
CA LEU A 255 6.01 4.16 36.87
C LEU A 255 5.18 3.07 37.56
N GLU A 256 4.07 2.69 36.91
CA GLU A 256 3.38 1.44 37.21
C GLU A 256 4.19 0.23 36.71
N GLU A 257 3.82 -0.99 37.12
CA GLU A 257 4.46 -2.23 36.67
C GLU A 257 4.45 -2.37 35.13
N VAL A 258 3.40 -1.87 34.47
CA VAL A 258 3.29 -1.84 33.01
C VAL A 258 2.86 -0.43 32.57
N PRO A 259 3.82 0.47 32.30
CA PRO A 259 3.52 1.85 31.97
C PRO A 259 2.91 1.96 30.57
N MET A 260 1.93 2.85 30.41
CA MET A 260 1.33 3.17 29.12
C MET A 260 1.59 4.61 28.69
N PHE A 261 2.11 4.79 27.48
CA PHE A 261 2.27 6.12 26.91
C PHE A 261 0.93 6.71 26.47
N ARG A 262 0.68 7.95 26.87
CA ARG A 262 -0.54 8.71 26.55
C ARG A 262 -0.87 8.76 25.05
N TYR A 263 0.15 8.85 24.19
CA TYR A 263 -0.08 8.90 22.74
C TYR A 263 -0.70 7.60 22.20
N VAL A 264 -0.40 6.44 22.78
CA VAL A 264 -0.97 5.15 22.35
C VAL A 264 -2.47 5.15 22.57
N ARG A 265 -2.91 5.55 23.77
CA ARG A 265 -4.33 5.62 24.09
C ARG A 265 -5.05 6.69 23.25
N SER A 266 -4.39 7.82 23.00
CA SER A 266 -4.93 8.85 22.11
C SER A 266 -5.09 8.34 20.67
N LEU A 267 -4.10 7.64 20.11
CA LEU A 267 -4.22 7.02 18.79
C LEU A 267 -5.38 6.01 18.73
N PHE A 268 -5.53 5.18 19.77
CA PHE A 268 -6.64 4.24 19.85
C PHE A 268 -7.98 4.98 19.91
N ARG A 269 -8.12 5.98 20.79
CA ARG A 269 -9.33 6.82 20.90
C ARG A 269 -9.69 7.49 19.59
N ASP A 270 -8.72 8.09 18.91
CA ASP A 270 -8.90 8.76 17.62
C ASP A 270 -9.36 7.75 16.55
N SER A 271 -8.88 6.51 16.62
CA SER A 271 -9.33 5.42 15.73
C SER A 271 -10.81 5.06 15.93
N LEU A 272 -11.38 5.34 17.10
CA LEU A 272 -12.80 5.08 17.40
C LEU A 272 -13.70 6.26 17.03
N SER A 273 -13.12 7.39 16.61
CA SER A 273 -13.86 8.61 16.30
C SER A 273 -14.59 8.54 14.94
N GLY A 274 -15.74 9.20 14.88
CA GLY A 274 -16.58 9.30 13.68
C GLY A 274 -17.38 8.04 13.35
N ASP A 275 -18.00 8.02 12.17
CA ASP A 275 -18.86 6.92 11.68
C ASP A 275 -18.06 5.74 11.07
N TRP A 276 -16.84 5.47 11.57
CA TRP A 276 -16.02 4.36 11.09
C TRP A 276 -16.41 3.04 11.79
N PRO A 277 -16.54 1.91 11.04
CA PRO A 277 -16.88 0.62 11.65
C PRO A 277 -15.76 0.07 12.54
N ARG A 278 -16.14 -0.54 13.67
CA ARG A 278 -15.24 -1.27 14.58
C ARG A 278 -15.25 -2.77 14.29
N TYR A 279 -14.12 -3.44 14.47
CA TYR A 279 -13.96 -4.86 14.17
C TYR A 279 -13.25 -5.61 15.27
N ARG A 280 -13.57 -6.91 15.40
CA ARG A 280 -12.72 -7.91 16.02
C ARG A 280 -11.98 -8.67 14.92
N LEU A 281 -10.66 -8.62 14.93
CA LEU A 281 -9.79 -9.34 13.98
C LEU A 281 -9.18 -10.55 14.66
N GLN A 282 -9.21 -11.69 13.98
CA GLN A 282 -8.56 -12.90 14.44
C GLN A 282 -7.19 -13.09 13.78
N VAL A 283 -6.21 -13.56 14.56
CA VAL A 283 -4.88 -13.90 14.10
C VAL A 283 -4.58 -15.33 14.57
N GLN A 284 -4.41 -16.23 13.60
CA GLN A 284 -4.02 -17.62 13.85
C GLN A 284 -2.49 -17.71 13.83
N ASP A 285 -1.89 -18.25 14.88
CA ASP A 285 -0.46 -18.57 14.96
C ASP A 285 -0.29 -20.02 15.44
N GLY A 286 0.07 -20.91 14.52
CA GLY A 286 0.03 -22.36 14.75
C GLY A 286 -1.38 -22.81 15.14
N ASP A 287 -1.52 -23.43 16.31
CA ASP A 287 -2.81 -23.86 16.88
C ASP A 287 -3.50 -22.77 17.72
N SER A 288 -2.83 -21.65 17.98
CA SER A 288 -3.34 -20.55 18.80
C SER A 288 -4.14 -19.56 17.96
N LEU A 289 -5.29 -19.13 18.46
CA LEU A 289 -6.14 -18.12 17.85
C LEU A 289 -6.32 -16.96 18.82
N ARG A 290 -5.80 -15.77 18.47
CA ARG A 290 -5.95 -14.55 19.26
C ARG A 290 -6.90 -13.57 18.56
N SER A 291 -7.60 -12.77 19.35
CA SER A 291 -8.58 -11.78 18.86
C SER A 291 -8.22 -10.38 19.32
N TYR A 292 -8.25 -9.42 18.40
CA TYR A 292 -7.91 -8.03 18.66
C TYR A 292 -9.02 -7.08 18.22
N LEU A 293 -9.31 -6.08 19.04
CA LEU A 293 -10.34 -5.07 18.75
C LEU A 293 -9.69 -3.86 18.07
N VAL A 294 -10.23 -3.45 16.93
CA VAL A 294 -9.68 -2.36 16.11
C VAL A 294 -10.77 -1.39 15.63
N GLY A 295 -10.38 -0.11 15.51
CA GLY A 295 -11.17 0.95 14.88
C GLY A 295 -10.67 1.27 13.47
N LYS A 296 -10.60 2.57 13.16
CA LYS A 296 -10.03 3.09 11.91
C LYS A 296 -8.52 2.79 11.81
N PRO A 297 -8.02 2.28 10.67
CA PRO A 297 -6.58 2.08 10.51
C PRO A 297 -5.81 3.40 10.67
N ILE A 298 -4.72 3.38 11.42
CA ILE A 298 -3.78 4.50 11.60
C ILE A 298 -2.91 4.67 10.36
N PHE A 299 -2.53 3.54 9.75
CA PHE A 299 -1.77 3.49 8.51
C PHE A 299 -2.55 2.74 7.42
N ARG A 300 -2.44 3.21 6.18
CA ARG A 300 -3.00 2.54 5.00
C ARG A 300 -2.08 2.69 3.80
N GLY A 301 -1.75 1.58 3.14
CA GLY A 301 -1.17 1.59 1.81
C GLY A 301 -2.18 2.14 0.80
N SER A 302 -1.69 2.94 -0.15
CA SER A 302 -2.51 3.50 -1.21
C SER A 302 -2.80 2.48 -2.31
N GLY A 303 -3.87 2.71 -3.07
CA GLY A 303 -4.23 1.86 -4.21
C GLY A 303 -5.13 0.69 -3.87
N THR A 304 -5.73 0.17 -4.94
CA THR A 304 -6.68 -0.95 -4.88
C THR A 304 -6.02 -2.30 -5.07
N THR A 305 -4.93 -2.35 -5.82
CA THR A 305 -4.09 -3.53 -6.07
C THR A 305 -2.80 -3.45 -5.26
N GLY A 306 -2.11 -4.57 -5.08
CA GLY A 306 -0.88 -4.66 -4.29
C GLY A 306 -1.13 -5.05 -2.83
N ARG A 307 -0.18 -4.70 -1.95
CA ARG A 307 -0.15 -5.16 -0.56
C ARG A 307 -1.35 -4.71 0.28
N GLY A 308 -1.98 -3.59 -0.04
CA GLY A 308 -3.21 -3.14 0.62
C GLY A 308 -3.09 -3.01 2.15
N THR A 309 -1.86 -2.74 2.64
CA THR A 309 -1.47 -2.79 4.05
C THR A 309 -2.33 -1.86 4.91
N ARG A 310 -2.80 -2.36 6.06
CA ARG A 310 -3.52 -1.60 7.08
C ARG A 310 -2.83 -1.81 8.42
N GLY A 311 -2.50 -0.72 9.10
CA GLY A 311 -1.88 -0.74 10.43
C GLY A 311 -2.81 -0.18 11.49
N TYR A 312 -2.96 -0.89 12.60
CA TYR A 312 -3.88 -0.55 13.68
C TYR A 312 -3.13 -0.49 15.01
N VAL A 313 -3.50 0.49 15.83
CA VAL A 313 -3.42 0.30 17.28
C VAL A 313 -4.59 -0.59 17.67
N ALA A 314 -4.29 -1.79 18.12
CA ALA A 314 -5.26 -2.81 18.44
C ALA A 314 -5.29 -3.07 19.94
N PHE A 315 -6.47 -3.35 20.48
CA PHE A 315 -6.66 -3.68 21.88
C PHE A 315 -6.87 -5.18 22.04
N ASP A 316 -6.02 -5.81 22.84
CA ASP A 316 -6.20 -7.20 23.26
C ASP A 316 -7.07 -7.23 24.53
N SER A 317 -8.30 -7.71 24.38
CA SER A 317 -9.25 -7.77 25.49
C SER A 317 -8.92 -8.81 26.56
N GLU A 318 -8.02 -9.76 26.26
CA GLU A 318 -7.62 -10.81 27.20
C GLU A 318 -6.50 -10.31 28.12
N THR A 319 -5.52 -9.60 27.56
CA THR A 319 -4.38 -9.06 28.32
C THR A 319 -4.61 -7.64 28.82
N GLY A 320 -5.54 -6.89 28.23
CA GLY A 320 -5.77 -5.47 28.53
C GLY A 320 -4.71 -4.54 27.91
N CYS A 321 -3.84 -5.05 27.04
CA CYS A 321 -2.75 -4.32 26.43
C CYS A 321 -3.10 -3.77 25.03
N PHE A 322 -2.41 -2.71 24.64
CA PHE A 322 -2.41 -2.22 23.25
C PHE A 322 -1.21 -2.79 22.50
N VAL A 323 -1.44 -3.19 21.26
CA VAL A 323 -0.43 -3.74 20.35
C VAL A 323 -0.55 -3.11 18.96
N TRP A 324 0.49 -3.25 18.15
CA TRP A 324 0.42 -2.90 16.74
C TRP A 324 0.03 -4.12 15.91
N LEU A 325 -1.08 -4.03 15.18
CA LEU A 325 -1.55 -5.07 14.26
C LEU A 325 -1.40 -4.58 12.82
N LYS A 326 -0.67 -5.34 12.01
CA LYS A 326 -0.52 -5.14 10.56
C LYS A 326 -1.31 -6.22 9.83
N ASP A 327 -2.20 -5.79 8.96
CA ASP A 327 -3.02 -6.63 8.07
C ASP A 327 -2.62 -6.28 6.62
N THR A 328 -2.12 -7.27 5.87
CA THR A 328 -1.46 -7.04 4.58
C THR A 328 -1.62 -8.21 3.62
N TRP A 329 -1.46 -7.96 2.33
CA TRP A 329 -1.44 -8.96 1.27
C TRP A 329 0.01 -9.17 0.83
N ARG A 330 0.60 -10.30 1.18
CA ARG A 330 2.00 -10.62 0.82
C ARG A 330 2.06 -11.24 -0.57
N ALA A 331 3.01 -10.80 -1.38
CA ALA A 331 3.25 -11.36 -2.71
C ALA A 331 3.86 -12.76 -2.55
N SER A 332 3.13 -13.81 -2.93
CA SER A 332 3.54 -15.21 -2.70
C SER A 332 4.86 -15.59 -3.39
N ALA A 333 5.25 -14.85 -4.43
CA ALA A 333 6.47 -15.13 -5.19
C ALA A 333 7.70 -14.31 -4.74
N MET A 334 7.51 -13.28 -3.91
CA MET A 334 8.60 -12.37 -3.50
C MET A 334 9.27 -12.77 -2.19
N ALA A 335 8.54 -13.43 -1.29
CA ALA A 335 9.05 -13.83 0.02
C ALA A 335 8.71 -15.31 0.28
N THR A 336 9.74 -16.15 0.39
CA THR A 336 9.62 -17.55 0.81
C THR A 336 9.35 -17.67 2.30
N GLU A 337 9.95 -16.79 3.12
CA GLU A 337 9.72 -16.67 4.56
C GLU A 337 8.65 -15.62 4.88
N ARG A 338 7.85 -15.84 5.93
CA ARG A 338 6.86 -14.85 6.39
C ARG A 338 7.55 -13.85 7.32
N GLU A 339 7.14 -12.59 7.30
CA GLU A 339 7.71 -11.52 8.14
C GLU A 339 7.79 -11.90 9.62
N GLY A 340 6.74 -12.51 10.16
CA GLY A 340 6.74 -12.97 11.55
C GLY A 340 7.69 -14.13 11.83
N ASP A 341 7.96 -15.02 10.87
CA ASP A 341 9.00 -16.06 11.04
C ASP A 341 10.38 -15.39 11.17
N VAL A 342 10.63 -14.36 10.36
CA VAL A 342 11.86 -13.56 10.42
C VAL A 342 11.97 -12.81 11.74
N LEU A 343 10.92 -12.11 12.18
CA LEU A 343 10.90 -11.40 13.45
C LEU A 343 11.14 -12.34 14.63
N ARG A 344 10.56 -13.55 14.60
CA ARG A 344 10.78 -14.58 15.62
C ARG A 344 12.26 -14.96 15.71
N GLN A 345 12.89 -15.23 14.58
CA GLN A 345 14.33 -15.54 14.51
C GLN A 345 15.19 -14.39 15.07
N LEU A 346 14.86 -13.13 14.72
CA LEU A 346 15.57 -11.96 15.23
C LEU A 346 15.41 -11.78 16.74
N ASN A 347 14.19 -11.95 17.26
CA ASN A 347 13.89 -11.86 18.69
C ASN A 347 14.57 -12.99 19.49
N ASP A 348 14.54 -14.23 18.99
CA ASP A 348 15.19 -15.39 19.63
C ASP A 348 16.72 -15.23 19.65
N ALA A 349 17.29 -14.55 18.64
CA ALA A 349 18.71 -14.19 18.59
C ALA A 349 19.07 -12.99 19.48
N GLY A 350 18.11 -12.40 20.21
CA GLY A 350 18.33 -11.26 21.10
C GLY A 350 18.69 -9.97 20.37
N ILE A 351 18.31 -9.82 19.10
CA ILE A 351 18.58 -8.60 18.34
C ILE A 351 17.64 -7.49 18.84
N GLU A 352 18.22 -6.41 19.36
CA GLU A 352 17.49 -5.24 19.79
C GLU A 352 17.11 -4.31 18.62
N ASN A 353 16.24 -3.33 18.89
CA ASN A 353 15.79 -2.31 17.93
C ASN A 353 15.08 -2.88 16.68
N VAL A 354 14.50 -4.07 16.82
CA VAL A 354 13.50 -4.65 15.91
C VAL A 354 12.19 -4.90 16.68
N PRO A 355 11.03 -5.00 16.02
CA PRO A 355 9.77 -5.28 16.70
C PRO A 355 9.80 -6.59 17.48
N THR A 356 9.13 -6.60 18.63
CA THR A 356 8.88 -7.82 19.41
C THR A 356 7.60 -8.48 18.89
N LEU A 357 7.74 -9.68 18.32
CA LEU A 357 6.63 -10.47 17.79
C LEU A 357 5.72 -10.98 18.91
N GLU A 358 4.40 -10.80 18.72
CA GLU A 358 3.37 -11.39 19.57
C GLU A 358 2.76 -12.65 18.94
N CYS A 359 2.28 -12.53 17.71
CA CYS A 359 1.72 -13.63 16.94
C CYS A 359 1.59 -13.23 15.46
N HIS A 360 1.57 -14.21 14.56
CA HIS A 360 1.34 -13.95 13.14
C HIS A 360 0.83 -15.19 12.40
N GLY A 361 0.27 -14.96 11.21
CA GLY A 361 -0.07 -16.06 10.31
C GLY A 361 -0.78 -15.61 9.05
N ASP A 362 -0.83 -16.54 8.09
CA ASP A 362 -1.69 -16.39 6.93
C ASP A 362 -3.16 -16.53 7.37
N VAL A 363 -4.03 -15.71 6.77
CA VAL A 363 -5.45 -15.68 7.13
C VAL A 363 -6.19 -16.79 6.37
N HIS A 364 -6.14 -18.01 6.92
CA HIS A 364 -6.67 -19.22 6.29
C HIS A 364 -6.20 -19.34 4.82
N ASP A 365 -7.13 -19.69 3.92
CA ASP A 365 -6.88 -19.99 2.52
C ASP A 365 -7.11 -18.74 1.63
N GLN A 366 -7.09 -17.54 2.23
CA GLN A 366 -7.45 -16.30 1.54
C GLN A 366 -6.34 -15.85 0.61
N ALA A 367 -6.57 -16.04 -0.69
CA ALA A 367 -5.66 -15.64 -1.76
C ALA A 367 -6.40 -14.94 -2.90
N THR A 368 -5.66 -14.17 -3.69
CA THR A 368 -6.16 -13.58 -4.95
C THR A 368 -6.36 -14.66 -6.00
N VAL A 369 -7.24 -14.37 -6.96
CA VAL A 369 -7.53 -15.31 -8.07
C VAL A 369 -7.42 -14.66 -9.43
N THR A 370 -7.41 -13.32 -9.52
CA THR A 370 -7.30 -12.62 -10.81
C THR A 370 -6.04 -13.02 -11.57
N ASP A 371 -4.92 -13.25 -10.87
CA ASP A 371 -3.67 -13.76 -11.43
C ASP A 371 -3.84 -15.12 -12.13
N ILE A 372 -4.53 -16.08 -11.50
CA ILE A 372 -4.84 -17.39 -12.08
C ILE A 372 -5.65 -17.25 -13.37
N TRP A 373 -6.62 -16.32 -13.40
CA TRP A 373 -7.41 -16.06 -14.61
C TRP A 373 -6.59 -15.39 -15.71
N TRP A 374 -5.62 -14.57 -15.34
CA TRP A 374 -4.73 -13.92 -16.29
C TRP A 374 -3.87 -14.98 -16.98
N GLU A 375 -3.29 -15.89 -16.21
CA GLU A 375 -2.48 -17.00 -16.72
C GLU A 375 -3.28 -17.88 -17.67
N ARG A 376 -4.50 -18.29 -17.30
CA ARG A 376 -5.36 -19.11 -18.16
C ARG A 376 -5.64 -18.48 -19.53
N LYS A 377 -5.79 -17.16 -19.58
CA LYS A 377 -6.07 -16.42 -20.83
C LYS A 377 -4.82 -16.21 -21.69
N HIS A 378 -3.64 -16.21 -21.08
CA HIS A 378 -2.37 -15.96 -21.75
C HIS A 378 -1.49 -17.21 -21.89
N ALA A 379 -1.96 -18.37 -21.40
CA ALA A 379 -1.30 -19.65 -21.61
C ALA A 379 -1.25 -19.96 -23.12
N PRO A 380 -0.08 -20.32 -23.67
CA PRO A 380 0.00 -20.76 -25.06
C PRO A 380 -0.89 -21.98 -25.23
N SER A 381 -1.76 -21.95 -26.24
CA SER A 381 -2.66 -23.05 -26.58
C SER A 381 -1.85 -24.28 -27.02
N SER A 382 -1.34 -25.04 -26.06
CA SER A 382 -0.74 -26.33 -26.33
C SER A 382 -1.84 -27.36 -26.58
N THR A 383 -1.85 -27.87 -27.81
CA THR A 383 -2.43 -29.13 -28.30
C THR A 383 -3.92 -29.17 -28.65
N SER A 384 -4.16 -29.38 -29.94
CA SER A 384 -5.35 -29.94 -30.58
C SER A 384 -5.91 -31.17 -29.84
N PRO A 385 -7.22 -31.43 -29.93
CA PRO A 385 -7.85 -32.55 -29.23
C PRO A 385 -7.53 -33.86 -29.96
N HIS A 386 -6.70 -34.71 -29.35
CA HIS A 386 -6.68 -36.13 -29.66
C HIS A 386 -7.37 -36.90 -28.53
N SER A 387 -8.32 -37.73 -28.93
CA SER A 387 -9.24 -38.55 -28.13
C SER A 387 -8.54 -39.43 -27.08
N PRO A 388 -9.22 -39.79 -25.99
CA PRO A 388 -8.64 -40.62 -24.94
C PRO A 388 -8.68 -42.10 -25.33
N SER A 389 -7.55 -42.79 -25.29
CA SER A 389 -7.51 -44.25 -25.19
C SER A 389 -6.61 -44.68 -24.03
N SER A 390 -7.28 -45.07 -22.95
CA SER A 390 -6.99 -46.19 -22.04
C SER A 390 -5.57 -46.79 -21.98
N SER A 391 -5.02 -46.72 -20.76
CA SER A 391 -4.45 -47.83 -19.98
C SER A 391 -2.95 -48.18 -20.10
N PRO A 392 -2.37 -48.74 -19.01
CA PRO A 392 -1.04 -48.37 -18.49
C PRO A 392 0.02 -49.47 -18.64
N SER A 393 1.32 -49.12 -18.55
CA SER A 393 2.36 -49.90 -17.83
C SER A 393 3.82 -49.44 -18.07
N THR A 394 4.53 -49.30 -16.95
CA THR A 394 5.92 -49.72 -16.59
C THR A 394 7.17 -49.41 -17.46
N SER A 395 8.09 -48.71 -16.78
CA SER A 395 9.53 -48.98 -16.58
C SER A 395 10.58 -48.86 -17.71
N SER A 396 11.57 -48.01 -17.39
CA SER A 396 13.03 -48.25 -17.40
C SER A 396 13.94 -47.71 -18.52
N THR A 397 15.00 -47.04 -18.04
CA THR A 397 16.41 -46.98 -18.49
C THR A 397 16.89 -46.09 -19.66
N ARG A 398 17.66 -45.06 -19.25
CA ARG A 398 19.07 -44.69 -19.58
C ARG A 398 19.54 -44.31 -21.01
N ALA A 399 20.48 -43.34 -20.97
CA ALA A 399 21.55 -42.94 -21.91
C ALA A 399 21.13 -42.02 -23.07
N ALA A 400 21.55 -40.74 -23.09
CA ALA A 400 22.86 -40.21 -23.55
C ALA A 400 23.09 -40.42 -25.05
N ASP A 401 23.13 -39.36 -25.87
CA ASP A 401 24.39 -38.76 -26.31
C ASP A 401 24.21 -37.52 -27.24
N SER A 402 25.30 -36.77 -27.27
CA SER A 402 25.80 -35.60 -28.00
C SER A 402 25.40 -35.25 -29.46
N THR A 403 25.29 -33.93 -29.69
CA THR A 403 26.04 -33.09 -30.67
C THR A 403 25.66 -32.88 -32.15
N THR A 404 25.97 -31.63 -32.57
CA THR A 404 26.23 -31.07 -33.93
C THR A 404 25.00 -30.68 -34.76
N GLY A 405 24.92 -29.58 -35.51
CA GLY A 405 25.86 -28.53 -35.90
C GLY A 405 25.56 -28.04 -37.33
N ARG A 406 25.43 -26.70 -37.50
CA ARG A 406 25.66 -25.90 -38.73
C ARG A 406 24.64 -25.83 -39.91
N LYS A 407 24.09 -24.60 -40.08
CA LYS A 407 24.36 -23.57 -41.11
C LYS A 407 24.09 -23.84 -42.63
N ARG A 408 23.28 -22.97 -43.27
CA ARG A 408 23.35 -22.40 -44.66
C ARG A 408 22.22 -21.36 -44.80
N LYS A 409 22.31 -20.09 -45.23
CA LYS A 409 23.05 -19.25 -46.22
C LYS A 409 22.26 -18.98 -47.53
N ARG A 410 21.68 -17.75 -47.58
CA ARG A 410 21.48 -16.74 -48.66
C ARG A 410 20.99 -17.10 -50.07
N GLY A 411 20.10 -16.24 -50.59
CA GLY A 411 19.96 -15.81 -52.00
C GLY A 411 19.13 -14.52 -52.09
N HIS A 412 19.53 -13.56 -52.92
CA HIS A 412 19.11 -12.14 -52.99
C HIS A 412 19.05 -11.73 -54.47
N GLU A 413 18.12 -10.84 -54.88
CA GLU A 413 18.14 -9.89 -56.05
C GLU A 413 16.69 -9.46 -56.40
N PHE A 414 16.37 -8.35 -57.08
CA PHE A 414 16.60 -6.89 -56.95
C PHE A 414 15.62 -6.24 -57.97
N SER A 415 14.97 -5.10 -57.67
CA SER A 415 14.72 -3.95 -58.60
C SER A 415 13.50 -3.06 -58.26
N GLY A 416 13.72 -1.73 -58.19
CA GLY A 416 12.83 -0.71 -58.81
C GLY A 416 12.06 0.26 -57.90
N GLU A 417 12.50 1.53 -57.86
CA GLU A 417 11.95 2.75 -57.20
C GLU A 417 10.56 3.18 -57.79
N ASP A 418 9.65 3.95 -57.16
CA ASP A 418 9.76 5.30 -56.57
C ASP A 418 8.48 5.75 -55.78
N GLY A 419 8.69 6.55 -54.70
CA GLY A 419 7.90 7.76 -54.31
C GLY A 419 6.50 7.74 -53.65
N ALA A 420 6.42 7.88 -52.29
CA ALA A 420 5.46 8.68 -51.47
C ALA A 420 5.22 8.10 -50.04
N PRO A 421 4.92 8.91 -49.00
CA PRO A 421 5.46 8.72 -47.64
C PRO A 421 4.70 7.70 -46.80
N ARG A 422 5.41 6.66 -46.35
CA ARG A 422 4.89 5.64 -45.42
C ARG A 422 5.09 6.07 -43.97
N SER A 423 3.96 6.23 -43.28
CA SER A 423 3.80 6.17 -41.83
C SER A 423 4.56 4.97 -41.25
N MET A 424 5.58 5.21 -40.43
CA MET A 424 6.33 4.17 -39.75
C MET A 424 5.46 3.50 -38.66
N SER A 425 4.88 2.36 -39.04
CA SER A 425 4.44 1.30 -38.15
C SER A 425 5.61 0.86 -37.26
N ARG A 426 5.59 1.23 -35.98
CA ARG A 426 6.30 0.50 -34.93
C ARG A 426 5.58 -0.83 -34.72
N GLU A 427 5.88 -1.81 -35.58
CA GLU A 427 5.86 -3.21 -35.15
C GLU A 427 7.04 -3.40 -34.18
N GLY A 428 6.86 -2.88 -32.97
CA GLY A 428 7.58 -3.36 -31.82
C GLY A 428 6.91 -4.66 -31.41
N THR A 429 7.69 -5.74 -31.39
CA THR A 429 7.37 -7.01 -30.75
C THR A 429 6.52 -6.75 -29.52
N LEU A 430 5.29 -7.28 -29.48
CA LEU A 430 4.42 -7.18 -28.33
C LEU A 430 5.24 -7.52 -27.08
N ALA A 431 5.45 -6.52 -26.21
CA ALA A 431 5.82 -6.79 -24.84
C ALA A 431 4.73 -7.72 -24.29
N THR A 432 5.08 -8.99 -24.13
CA THR A 432 4.28 -9.93 -23.34
C THR A 432 4.05 -9.25 -22.00
N ALA A 433 2.79 -8.93 -21.67
CA ALA A 433 2.46 -8.34 -20.38
C ALA A 433 3.03 -9.25 -19.27
N ASP A 434 3.72 -8.67 -18.29
CA ASP A 434 4.25 -9.44 -17.16
C ASP A 434 3.10 -10.12 -16.40
N PRO A 435 3.32 -11.33 -15.85
CA PRO A 435 2.31 -12.02 -15.05
C PRO A 435 1.82 -11.17 -13.87
N LEU A 436 0.51 -11.26 -13.59
CA LEU A 436 -0.05 -10.64 -12.40
C LEU A 436 0.45 -11.35 -11.14
N GLN A 437 0.77 -10.56 -10.12
CA GLN A 437 1.26 -11.08 -8.85
C GLN A 437 0.15 -11.82 -8.08
N HIS A 438 0.45 -13.03 -7.60
CA HIS A 438 -0.38 -13.75 -6.64
C HIS A 438 -0.16 -13.22 -5.21
N TYR A 439 -1.23 -12.92 -4.48
CA TYR A 439 -1.17 -12.43 -3.10
C TYR A 439 -1.92 -13.33 -2.12
N ILE A 440 -1.32 -13.52 -0.95
CA ILE A 440 -1.88 -14.25 0.19
C ILE A 440 -2.15 -13.25 1.33
N HIS A 441 -3.31 -13.34 1.96
CA HIS A 441 -3.67 -12.47 3.08
C HIS A 441 -2.94 -12.88 4.36
N TYR A 442 -2.33 -11.93 5.04
CA TYR A 442 -1.43 -12.15 6.17
C TYR A 442 -1.64 -11.11 7.28
N ARG A 443 -1.50 -11.55 8.54
CA ARG A 443 -1.52 -10.68 9.72
C ARG A 443 -0.30 -10.92 10.60
N VAL A 444 0.26 -9.84 11.12
CA VAL A 444 1.32 -9.87 12.14
C VAL A 444 1.02 -8.87 13.23
N VAL A 445 1.27 -9.27 14.47
CA VAL A 445 1.07 -8.46 15.67
C VAL A 445 2.40 -8.33 16.39
N VAL A 446 2.75 -7.10 16.75
CA VAL A 446 3.98 -6.76 17.50
C VAL A 446 3.64 -5.88 18.70
N LYS A 447 4.47 -5.91 19.74
CA LYS A 447 4.24 -5.17 20.99
C LYS A 447 4.29 -3.66 20.79
N GLU A 448 5.28 -3.20 20.04
CA GLU A 448 5.63 -1.78 19.98
C GLU A 448 4.68 -0.97 19.09
N ILE A 449 4.06 0.05 19.66
CA ILE A 449 3.28 1.06 18.92
C ILE A 449 4.17 2.28 18.72
N ALA A 450 4.94 2.29 17.65
CA ALA A 450 5.93 3.32 17.38
C ALA A 450 5.35 4.54 16.62
N MET A 451 6.12 5.62 16.57
CA MET A 451 5.79 6.85 15.86
C MET A 451 6.59 7.00 14.56
N PRO A 452 6.06 7.69 13.54
CA PRO A 452 6.80 7.95 12.30
C PRO A 452 8.11 8.73 12.55
N LEU A 453 9.17 8.41 11.80
CA LEU A 453 10.48 9.08 11.89
C LEU A 453 10.37 10.61 11.80
N LYS A 454 9.47 11.12 10.94
CA LYS A 454 9.22 12.56 10.81
C LYS A 454 8.81 13.27 12.10
N LYS A 455 8.58 12.59 13.23
CA LYS A 455 8.27 13.22 14.53
C LYS A 455 9.50 13.59 15.37
N PHE A 456 10.73 13.26 14.93
CA PHE A 456 11.97 13.61 15.66
C PHE A 456 12.03 15.09 16.07
N LYS A 457 12.82 15.45 17.09
CA LYS A 457 12.84 16.81 17.65
C LYS A 457 14.01 17.66 17.16
N SER A 458 15.17 17.06 16.90
CA SER A 458 16.36 17.74 16.39
C SER A 458 17.16 16.84 15.43
N GLY A 459 18.08 17.43 14.68
CA GLY A 459 19.02 16.69 13.83
C GLY A 459 19.85 15.68 14.62
N LYS A 460 20.23 16.02 15.86
CA LYS A 460 20.91 15.10 16.80
C LYS A 460 20.06 13.86 17.08
N GLN A 461 18.77 14.08 17.37
CA GLN A 461 17.85 12.98 17.67
C GLN A 461 17.60 12.10 16.44
N LEU A 462 17.46 12.69 15.24
CA LEU A 462 17.35 11.94 13.97
C LEU A 462 18.54 10.98 13.80
N VAL A 463 19.76 11.48 14.00
CA VAL A 463 20.98 10.68 13.88
C VAL A 463 21.03 9.57 14.95
N SER A 464 20.62 9.87 16.18
CA SER A 464 20.53 8.86 17.25
C SER A 464 19.54 7.73 16.92
N ILE A 465 18.38 8.07 16.37
CA ILE A 465 17.36 7.08 15.95
C ILE A 465 17.90 6.20 14.81
N VAL A 466 18.60 6.79 13.84
CA VAL A 466 19.23 6.04 12.74
C VAL A 466 20.35 5.14 13.27
N LEU A 467 21.13 5.59 14.25
CA LEU A 467 22.17 4.79 14.90
C LEU A 467 21.60 3.52 15.56
N ASP A 468 20.50 3.62 16.29
CA ASP A 468 19.82 2.46 16.88
C ASP A 468 19.44 1.41 15.81
N CYS A 469 18.99 1.87 14.64
CA CYS A 469 18.64 1.00 13.51
C CYS A 469 19.87 0.42 12.81
N LEU A 470 20.99 1.15 12.75
CA LEU A 470 22.27 0.64 12.26
C LEU A 470 22.79 -0.48 13.17
N HIS A 471 22.63 -0.37 14.50
CA HIS A 471 22.93 -1.46 15.42
C HIS A 471 22.07 -2.71 15.17
N ALA A 472 20.75 -2.53 14.98
CA ALA A 472 19.84 -3.63 14.63
C ALA A 472 20.31 -4.34 13.35
N HIS A 473 20.58 -3.57 12.29
CA HIS A 473 21.03 -4.10 11.01
C HIS A 473 22.41 -4.77 11.13
N ARG A 474 23.37 -4.18 11.85
CA ARG A 474 24.69 -4.81 12.10
C ARG A 474 24.53 -6.15 12.78
N HIS A 475 23.75 -6.23 13.86
CA HIS A 475 23.55 -7.47 14.58
C HIS A 475 22.86 -8.52 13.70
N ALA A 476 21.84 -8.16 12.92
CA ALA A 476 21.18 -9.09 11.99
C ALA A 476 22.12 -9.60 10.88
N SER A 477 22.96 -8.72 10.33
CA SER A 477 23.84 -9.06 9.19
C SER A 477 25.15 -9.75 9.59
N THR A 478 25.52 -9.72 10.87
CA THR A 478 26.78 -10.31 11.37
C THR A 478 26.56 -11.49 12.32
N ASN A 479 25.36 -11.67 12.89
CA ASN A 479 25.08 -12.83 13.74
C ASN A 479 25.15 -14.12 12.91
N PRO A 480 26.04 -15.09 13.22
CA PRO A 480 26.23 -16.30 12.43
C PRO A 480 24.98 -17.17 12.25
N ALA A 481 24.00 -17.08 13.16
CA ALA A 481 22.75 -17.83 13.08
C ALA A 481 21.71 -17.16 12.16
N ILE A 482 21.86 -15.87 11.87
CA ILE A 482 20.90 -15.07 11.11
C ILE A 482 21.48 -14.63 9.76
N LEU A 483 22.65 -13.97 9.77
CA LEU A 483 23.38 -13.42 8.62
C LEU A 483 22.47 -12.84 7.53
N ARG A 484 21.60 -11.88 7.89
CA ARG A 484 20.51 -11.41 7.03
C ARG A 484 20.61 -9.91 6.74
N LEU A 485 20.27 -9.51 5.51
CA LEU A 485 20.17 -8.11 5.07
C LEU A 485 18.71 -7.69 4.97
N HIS A 486 18.42 -6.41 5.25
CA HIS A 486 17.04 -5.91 5.30
C HIS A 486 16.43 -5.69 3.91
N ARG A 487 17.18 -5.10 2.96
CA ARG A 487 16.82 -4.90 1.54
C ARG A 487 15.71 -3.90 1.25
N ASP A 488 15.22 -3.20 2.27
CA ASP A 488 14.20 -2.16 2.14
C ASP A 488 14.36 -1.09 3.22
N VAL A 489 15.61 -0.72 3.52
CA VAL A 489 15.88 0.40 4.43
C VAL A 489 15.30 1.67 3.81
N SER A 490 14.32 2.26 4.48
CA SER A 490 13.58 3.42 4.02
C SER A 490 13.13 4.29 5.18
N GLY A 491 12.73 5.52 4.85
CA GLY A 491 12.18 6.47 5.81
C GLY A 491 10.90 6.04 6.50
N ASP A 492 10.13 5.13 5.89
CA ASP A 492 8.87 4.60 6.43
C ASP A 492 9.10 3.34 7.28
N ASN A 493 10.25 2.69 7.11
CA ASN A 493 10.64 1.46 7.83
C ASN A 493 11.53 1.73 9.06
N ILE A 494 11.86 3.00 9.33
CA ILE A 494 12.50 3.43 10.57
C ILE A 494 11.45 4.18 11.40
N LEU A 495 11.17 3.70 12.60
CA LEU A 495 10.21 4.31 13.51
C LEU A 495 10.87 4.76 14.81
N ILE A 496 10.20 5.68 15.51
CA ILE A 496 10.59 6.17 16.83
C ILE A 496 9.79 5.43 17.89
N TYR A 497 10.46 4.75 18.79
CA TYR A 497 9.84 4.08 19.92
C TYR A 497 10.38 4.63 21.25
N PRO A 498 9.55 5.30 22.07
CA PRO A 498 9.94 5.71 23.41
C PRO A 498 10.19 4.48 24.28
N ARG A 499 11.36 4.44 24.93
CA ARG A 499 11.74 3.38 25.87
C ARG A 499 12.04 3.99 27.23
N ILE A 500 11.66 3.28 28.27
CA ILE A 500 12.10 3.54 29.63
C ILE A 500 13.39 2.73 29.83
N ARG A 501 14.51 3.42 30.04
CA ARG A 501 15.80 2.79 30.34
C ARG A 501 16.21 3.12 31.77
N PRO A 502 16.71 2.15 32.56
CA PRO A 502 17.26 2.46 33.87
C PRO A 502 18.49 3.37 33.70
N ASP A 503 18.67 4.30 34.63
CA ASP A 503 19.84 5.18 34.59
C ASP A 503 21.11 4.41 34.95
N LYS A 504 22.26 4.93 34.50
CA LYS A 504 23.56 4.30 34.71
C LYS A 504 23.90 4.11 36.20
N ASP A 505 23.37 4.97 37.05
CA ASP A 505 23.60 4.93 38.50
C ASP A 505 22.62 4.01 39.24
N GLY A 506 21.64 3.42 38.53
CA GLY A 506 20.63 2.50 39.08
C GLY A 506 19.62 3.15 40.03
N LYS A 507 19.61 4.48 40.14
CA LYS A 507 18.77 5.27 41.07
C LYS A 507 17.49 5.82 40.47
N GLY A 508 17.22 5.55 39.19
CA GLY A 508 16.13 6.14 38.43
C GLY A 508 15.98 5.49 37.06
N ALA A 509 15.07 6.04 36.26
CA ALA A 509 14.91 5.66 34.87
C ALA A 509 14.72 6.90 34.00
N SER A 510 15.07 6.80 32.73
CA SER A 510 14.89 7.85 31.74
C SER A 510 14.03 7.36 30.59
N ILE A 511 13.10 8.22 30.14
CA ILE A 511 12.41 8.02 28.86
C ILE A 511 13.34 8.55 27.78
N VAL A 512 13.66 7.69 26.81
CA VAL A 512 14.48 8.02 25.64
C VAL A 512 13.79 7.60 24.37
N TRP A 513 13.96 8.37 23.29
CA TRP A 513 13.45 7.99 21.99
C TRP A 513 14.47 7.11 21.29
N SER A 514 14.09 5.86 21.03
CA SER A 514 14.92 4.88 20.34
C SER A 514 14.46 4.62 18.91
N GLY A 515 15.38 4.18 18.05
CA GLY A 515 15.05 3.68 16.72
C GLY A 515 14.51 2.25 16.73
N LEU A 516 13.55 2.00 15.85
CA LEU A 516 12.99 0.67 15.60
C LEU A 516 12.94 0.41 14.09
N LEU A 517 13.68 -0.59 13.62
CA LEU A 517 13.74 -0.99 12.21
C LEU A 517 12.69 -2.08 11.92
N ILE A 518 11.71 -1.76 11.07
CA ILE A 518 10.51 -2.57 10.79
C ILE A 518 10.43 -3.05 9.33
N ASP A 519 9.44 -3.88 9.01
CA ASP A 519 9.16 -4.41 7.66
C ASP A 519 10.30 -5.28 7.08
N TRP A 520 10.65 -6.33 7.81
CA TRP A 520 11.66 -7.32 7.42
C TRP A 520 11.17 -8.33 6.36
N GLU A 521 10.07 -8.06 5.66
CA GLU A 521 9.46 -9.01 4.73
C GLU A 521 10.30 -9.28 3.46
N LEU A 522 11.15 -8.32 3.06
CA LEU A 522 12.02 -8.43 1.89
C LEU A 522 13.43 -8.91 2.25
N SER A 523 13.66 -9.18 3.54
CA SER A 523 14.96 -9.55 4.04
C SER A 523 15.35 -10.96 3.58
N LEU A 524 16.64 -11.15 3.26
CA LEU A 524 17.17 -12.44 2.82
C LEU A 524 18.56 -12.70 3.41
N PRO A 525 18.90 -13.99 3.64
CA PRO A 525 20.25 -14.36 4.07
C PRO A 525 21.30 -13.81 3.09
N ARG A 526 22.40 -13.28 3.64
CA ARG A 526 23.49 -12.61 2.92
C ARG A 526 24.11 -13.49 1.84
N ASP A 527 24.19 -14.80 2.09
CA ASP A 527 24.86 -15.78 1.22
C ASP A 527 23.88 -16.63 0.40
N SER A 528 22.59 -16.26 0.32
CA SER A 528 21.64 -17.04 -0.49
C SER A 528 21.90 -16.83 -1.99
N GLU A 529 22.43 -17.85 -2.68
CA GLU A 529 22.44 -17.88 -4.16
C GLU A 529 21.02 -18.02 -4.76
N GLU A 530 20.06 -18.40 -3.92
CA GLU A 530 18.64 -18.55 -4.26
C GLU A 530 17.90 -17.21 -4.20
N VAL A 531 18.22 -16.29 -5.10
CA VAL A 531 17.20 -15.30 -5.49
C VAL A 531 16.15 -16.09 -6.28
N PRO A 532 14.89 -16.23 -5.81
CA PRO A 532 13.88 -17.03 -6.51
C PRO A 532 13.83 -16.61 -7.98
N GLN A 533 13.72 -17.57 -8.91
CA GLN A 533 13.76 -17.28 -10.35
C GLN A 533 12.71 -16.24 -10.81
N LEU A 534 11.63 -16.05 -10.04
CA LEU A 534 10.59 -15.04 -10.28
C LEU A 534 10.92 -13.64 -9.72
N VAL A 535 11.89 -13.53 -8.81
CA VAL A 535 12.45 -12.26 -8.32
C VAL A 535 13.52 -11.74 -9.29
N LYS A 536 14.03 -12.59 -10.20
CA LYS A 536 14.92 -12.16 -11.29
C LYS A 536 14.15 -11.24 -12.26
N GLY A 537 14.41 -9.94 -12.15
CA GLY A 537 13.81 -8.90 -12.99
C GLY A 537 12.84 -7.97 -12.23
N VAL A 538 12.44 -8.31 -11.00
CA VAL A 538 11.64 -7.43 -10.15
C VAL A 538 12.56 -6.63 -9.22
N ARG A 539 12.59 -5.31 -9.40
CA ARG A 539 13.29 -4.40 -8.47
C ARG A 539 12.55 -4.37 -7.13
N LEU A 540 13.14 -5.01 -6.12
CA LEU A 540 12.63 -5.03 -4.73
C LEU A 540 13.11 -3.81 -3.94
N GLY A 541 12.28 -3.30 -3.04
CA GLY A 541 12.62 -2.20 -2.13
C GLY A 541 12.32 -0.79 -2.64
N THR A 542 12.46 0.18 -1.75
CA THR A 542 12.08 1.58 -1.99
C THR A 542 13.14 2.29 -2.84
N ARG A 543 12.86 2.45 -4.15
CA ARG A 543 13.79 3.04 -5.15
C ARG A 543 14.45 4.34 -4.73
N GLN A 544 13.73 5.20 -4.02
CA GLN A 544 14.24 6.46 -3.52
C GLN A 544 15.51 6.25 -2.68
N PHE A 545 15.52 5.24 -1.81
CA PHE A 545 16.60 4.98 -0.86
C PHE A 545 17.57 3.89 -1.33
N MET A 546 17.24 3.12 -2.36
CA MET A 546 18.13 2.10 -2.94
C MET A 546 19.49 2.67 -3.40
N SER A 547 20.59 1.92 -3.28
CA SER A 547 21.91 2.37 -3.74
C SER A 547 21.95 2.67 -5.24
N VAL A 548 22.85 3.56 -5.67
CA VAL A 548 23.06 3.85 -7.11
C VAL A 548 23.43 2.58 -7.87
N SER A 549 24.31 1.76 -7.28
CA SER A 549 24.74 0.48 -7.84
C SER A 549 23.57 -0.47 -8.15
N LEU A 550 22.61 -0.61 -7.22
CA LEU A 550 21.42 -1.45 -7.41
C LEU A 550 20.41 -0.86 -8.39
N LEU A 551 20.34 0.47 -8.51
CA LEU A 551 19.49 1.14 -9.50
C LEU A 551 19.98 0.89 -10.93
N ASP A 552 21.30 0.86 -11.13
CA ASP A 552 21.94 0.58 -12.43
C ASP A 552 22.01 -0.90 -12.74
N ASN A 553 22.26 -1.74 -11.73
CA ASN A 553 22.37 -3.19 -11.89
C ASN A 553 21.40 -3.95 -10.95
N PRO A 554 20.08 -3.96 -11.24
CA PRO A 554 19.07 -4.59 -10.37
C PRO A 554 19.25 -6.07 -10.06
N LEU A 555 20.08 -6.77 -10.82
CA LEU A 555 20.29 -8.22 -10.71
C LEU A 555 21.50 -8.59 -9.84
N GLN A 556 22.30 -7.61 -9.40
CA GLN A 556 23.45 -7.90 -8.57
C GLN A 556 23.04 -8.25 -7.13
N PRO A 557 23.83 -9.08 -6.42
CA PRO A 557 23.60 -9.34 -5.00
C PRO A 557 23.72 -8.06 -4.17
N VAL A 558 22.79 -7.87 -3.24
CA VAL A 558 22.80 -6.75 -2.29
C VAL A 558 23.93 -6.95 -1.28
N ARG A 559 24.68 -5.89 -1.00
CA ARG A 559 25.80 -5.87 -0.04
C ARG A 559 25.48 -4.98 1.17
N VAL A 560 26.32 -5.08 2.21
CA VAL A 560 26.23 -4.18 3.36
C VAL A 560 26.44 -2.72 2.95
N SER A 561 27.36 -2.45 2.01
CA SER A 561 27.57 -1.09 1.50
C SER A 561 26.31 -0.51 0.85
N ASP A 562 25.52 -1.33 0.15
CA ASP A 562 24.25 -0.89 -0.45
C ASP A 562 23.23 -0.49 0.64
N GLU A 563 23.11 -1.27 1.72
CA GLU A 563 22.21 -0.96 2.84
C GLU A 563 22.66 0.29 3.62
N LEU A 564 23.97 0.48 3.78
CA LEU A 564 24.55 1.69 4.37
C LEU A 564 24.27 2.93 3.51
N GLU A 565 24.30 2.78 2.18
CA GLU A 565 23.93 3.86 1.26
C GLU A 565 22.43 4.20 1.41
N SER A 566 21.58 3.20 1.65
CA SER A 566 20.17 3.46 1.98
C SER A 566 19.98 4.23 3.28
N PHE A 567 20.74 3.94 4.34
CA PHE A 567 20.75 4.76 5.55
C PHE A 567 21.23 6.20 5.29
N LEU A 568 22.24 6.39 4.43
CA LEU A 568 22.66 7.72 3.98
C LEU A 568 21.51 8.46 3.30
N HIS A 569 20.81 7.82 2.35
CA HIS A 569 19.69 8.45 1.64
C HIS A 569 18.53 8.82 2.56
N VAL A 570 18.28 8.04 3.62
CA VAL A 570 17.32 8.40 4.68
C VAL A 570 17.79 9.67 5.42
N LEU A 571 19.05 9.71 5.85
CA LEU A 571 19.63 10.89 6.51
C LEU A 571 19.55 12.13 5.62
N VAL A 572 19.91 12.02 4.34
CA VAL A 572 19.81 13.11 3.36
C VAL A 572 18.37 13.61 3.23
N TYR A 573 17.41 12.71 3.00
CA TYR A 573 16.01 13.08 2.83
C TYR A 573 15.46 13.83 4.05
N TYR A 574 15.62 13.25 5.24
CA TYR A 574 15.05 13.82 6.46
C TYR A 574 15.78 15.08 6.92
N SER A 575 17.09 15.18 6.69
CA SER A 575 17.83 16.40 7.00
C SER A 575 17.36 17.54 6.10
N VAL A 576 17.29 17.35 4.78
CA VAL A 576 16.83 18.41 3.87
C VAL A 576 15.37 18.79 4.10
N ALA A 577 14.50 17.80 4.34
CA ALA A 577 13.07 18.06 4.52
C ALA A 577 12.74 18.75 5.84
N TYR A 578 13.49 18.51 6.91
CA TYR A 578 13.07 18.87 8.27
C TYR A 578 14.13 19.58 9.12
N VAL A 579 15.40 19.63 8.73
CA VAL A 579 16.46 20.33 9.47
C VAL A 579 16.81 21.63 8.75
N ARG A 580 17.06 22.69 9.52
CA ARG A 580 17.39 24.02 9.00
C ARG A 580 18.69 23.95 8.19
N SER A 581 18.65 24.42 6.96
CA SER A 581 19.78 24.46 6.04
C SER A 581 19.75 25.74 5.18
N ASN A 582 20.78 25.94 4.35
CA ASN A 582 20.77 26.98 3.32
C ASN A 582 19.91 26.63 2.09
N CYS A 583 19.19 25.50 2.08
CA CYS A 583 18.30 25.11 0.98
C CYS A 583 17.02 25.96 1.00
N THR A 584 16.82 26.78 -0.03
CA THR A 584 15.64 27.66 -0.14
C THR A 584 14.37 26.92 -0.54
N SER A 585 14.49 25.78 -1.24
CA SER A 585 13.36 24.99 -1.72
C SER A 585 13.59 23.48 -1.50
N PRO A 586 13.44 22.99 -0.25
CA PRO A 586 13.68 21.59 0.10
C PRO A 586 12.93 20.58 -0.77
N ASN A 587 11.65 20.82 -1.06
CA ASN A 587 10.83 19.91 -1.87
C ASN A 587 11.35 19.81 -3.31
N SER A 588 11.74 20.94 -3.92
CA SER A 588 12.31 20.95 -5.27
C SER A 588 13.66 20.23 -5.29
N TRP A 589 14.51 20.50 -4.28
CA TRP A 589 15.80 19.85 -4.15
C TRP A 589 15.68 18.34 -3.99
N ILE A 590 14.81 17.87 -3.09
CA ILE A 590 14.52 16.45 -2.87
C ILE A 590 14.02 15.80 -4.16
N ASN A 591 13.13 16.48 -4.89
CA ASN A 591 12.64 15.97 -6.16
C ASN A 591 13.74 15.84 -7.21
N ASN A 592 14.66 16.80 -7.28
CA ASN A 592 15.76 16.76 -8.22
C ASN A 592 16.80 15.69 -7.83
N TYR A 593 17.06 15.52 -6.54
CA TYR A 593 17.96 14.49 -6.02
C TYR A 593 17.42 13.09 -6.32
N PHE A 594 16.17 12.81 -5.96
CA PHE A 594 15.62 11.45 -6.01
C PHE A 594 14.85 11.09 -7.29
N PHE A 595 14.26 12.05 -8.01
CA PHE A 595 13.26 11.76 -9.06
C PHE A 595 13.55 12.34 -10.46
N TYR A 596 14.58 13.18 -10.66
CA TYR A 596 14.85 13.77 -11.98
C TYR A 596 15.48 12.77 -12.97
N CYS A 597 14.73 12.37 -14.01
CA CYS A 597 15.19 11.50 -15.10
C CYS A 597 15.34 12.29 -16.41
N GLY A 598 16.57 12.51 -16.87
CA GLY A 598 16.86 13.29 -18.09
C GLY A 598 17.83 12.66 -19.09
N MET A 599 18.29 11.41 -18.90
CA MET A 599 19.30 10.79 -19.79
C MET A 599 18.95 9.35 -20.18
N PRO A 600 19.49 8.83 -21.31
CA PRO A 600 19.02 7.58 -21.95
C PRO A 600 19.22 6.30 -21.13
N ASN A 601 19.95 6.35 -20.03
CA ASN A 601 20.09 5.26 -19.04
C ASN A 601 19.13 5.50 -17.85
N ALA A 602 17.86 5.75 -18.18
CA ALA A 602 16.84 6.31 -17.31
C ALA A 602 16.40 5.38 -16.17
N TYR A 603 17.17 5.26 -15.08
CA TYR A 603 16.68 4.69 -13.80
C TYR A 603 17.29 5.28 -12.52
N THR A 604 18.34 6.09 -12.61
CA THR A 604 18.92 6.85 -11.50
C THR A 604 18.38 8.28 -11.48
N GLY A 605 18.09 8.82 -10.30
CA GLY A 605 17.87 10.27 -10.15
C GLY A 605 19.20 10.95 -10.48
N GLY A 606 19.25 11.75 -11.55
CA GLY A 606 20.53 12.19 -12.12
C GLY A 606 21.48 12.85 -11.11
N LEU A 607 20.95 13.64 -10.16
CA LEU A 607 21.76 14.28 -9.11
C LEU A 607 22.23 13.34 -8.00
N LYS A 608 21.48 12.28 -7.71
CA LYS A 608 21.86 11.27 -6.71
C LYS A 608 23.12 10.53 -7.15
N SER A 609 23.13 10.05 -8.40
CA SER A 609 24.32 9.44 -9.01
C SER A 609 25.51 10.40 -8.99
N ILE A 610 25.32 11.65 -9.44
CA ILE A 610 26.41 12.65 -9.44
C ILE A 610 26.98 12.87 -8.03
N ALA A 611 26.12 13.05 -7.02
CA ALA A 611 26.56 13.32 -5.66
C ALA A 611 27.35 12.16 -5.05
N VAL A 612 26.91 10.92 -5.30
CA VAL A 612 27.48 9.72 -4.66
C VAL A 612 28.65 9.13 -5.46
N GLU A 613 28.61 9.15 -6.80
CA GLU A 613 29.62 8.54 -7.66
C GLU A 613 30.75 9.49 -8.07
N HIS A 614 30.52 10.81 -8.04
CA HIS A 614 31.48 11.78 -8.60
C HIS A 614 31.87 12.90 -7.65
N ASP A 615 30.91 13.58 -7.05
CA ASP A 615 31.18 14.80 -6.28
C ASP A 615 31.64 14.51 -4.86
N GLY A 616 30.99 13.57 -4.15
CA GLY A 616 31.27 13.30 -2.74
C GLY A 616 30.76 14.37 -1.78
N TYR A 617 29.86 15.26 -2.22
CA TYR A 617 29.19 16.28 -1.41
C TYR A 617 27.81 16.62 -1.98
N LEU A 618 26.97 17.31 -1.19
CA LEU A 618 25.67 17.82 -1.62
C LEU A 618 25.77 19.30 -2.02
N SER A 619 25.10 19.67 -3.11
CA SER A 619 25.08 21.03 -3.63
C SER A 619 23.65 21.55 -3.84
N THR A 620 23.48 22.88 -3.78
CA THR A 620 22.25 23.59 -4.10
C THR A 620 22.46 24.39 -5.39
N LEU A 621 21.40 24.50 -6.21
CA LEU A 621 21.40 25.37 -7.39
C LEU A 621 20.98 26.81 -7.04
N VAL A 622 20.16 26.98 -5.98
CA VAL A 622 19.64 28.29 -5.56
C VAL A 622 19.61 28.38 -4.02
N PRO A 623 20.53 29.12 -3.38
CA PRO A 623 21.73 29.72 -3.98
C PRO A 623 22.69 28.63 -4.49
N GLU A 624 23.51 28.94 -5.50
CA GLU A 624 24.55 28.02 -5.97
C GLU A 624 25.61 27.83 -4.87
N GLY A 625 25.93 26.59 -4.51
CA GLY A 625 26.96 26.30 -3.51
C GLY A 625 26.76 24.97 -2.79
N PRO A 626 27.56 24.69 -1.75
CA PRO A 626 27.38 23.49 -0.92
C PRO A 626 26.08 23.58 -0.12
N LEU A 627 25.37 22.46 0.00
CA LEU A 627 24.24 22.32 0.92
C LEU A 627 24.78 22.18 2.34
N LEU A 628 24.45 23.12 3.21
CA LEU A 628 24.96 23.21 4.58
C LEU A 628 23.83 23.35 5.59
N PHE A 629 23.91 22.54 6.64
CA PHE A 629 23.05 22.56 7.83
C PHE A 629 23.63 23.44 8.95
N ARG A 630 24.94 23.73 8.90
CA ARG A 630 25.69 24.46 9.94
C ARG A 630 25.59 23.78 11.30
N SER A 631 25.70 22.46 11.28
CA SER A 631 25.69 21.60 12.45
C SER A 631 26.61 20.40 12.19
N PRO A 632 26.88 19.53 13.18
CA PRO A 632 27.68 18.32 12.95
C PRO A 632 27.09 17.38 11.86
N MET A 633 25.84 17.59 11.43
CA MET A 633 25.24 16.95 10.26
C MET A 633 26.08 17.13 8.98
N ASP A 634 26.74 18.29 8.80
CA ASP A 634 27.59 18.55 7.62
C ASP A 634 28.79 17.59 7.58
N GLY A 635 29.43 17.38 8.74
CA GLY A 635 30.51 16.42 8.89
C GLY A 635 30.03 14.98 8.66
N LEU A 636 28.84 14.63 9.17
CA LEU A 636 28.26 13.31 8.96
C LEU A 636 28.07 12.99 7.48
N LEU A 637 27.29 13.83 6.79
CA LEU A 637 26.94 13.61 5.39
C LEU A 637 28.17 13.72 4.50
N GLY A 638 29.06 14.68 4.76
CA GLY A 638 30.31 14.85 4.01
C GLY A 638 31.22 13.64 4.10
N THR A 639 31.46 13.10 5.30
CA THR A 639 32.31 11.91 5.48
C THR A 639 31.70 10.68 4.80
N LEU A 640 30.38 10.46 4.92
CA LEU A 640 29.72 9.32 4.27
C LEU A 640 29.75 9.45 2.74
N LEU A 641 29.38 10.61 2.19
CA LEU A 641 29.39 10.84 0.74
C LEU A 641 30.79 10.68 0.14
N TRP A 642 31.81 11.20 0.81
CA TRP A 642 33.20 11.01 0.40
C TRP A 642 33.61 9.53 0.38
N SER A 643 33.23 8.79 1.42
CA SER A 643 33.52 7.35 1.54
C SER A 643 32.81 6.54 0.45
N PHE A 644 31.55 6.88 0.13
CA PHE A 644 30.83 6.24 -0.98
C PHE A 644 31.43 6.61 -2.35
N LYS A 645 31.81 7.86 -2.58
CA LYS A 645 32.52 8.26 -3.80
C LYS A 645 33.78 7.43 -4.01
N ALA A 646 34.60 7.29 -2.97
CA ALA A 646 35.79 6.42 -3.01
C ALA A 646 35.42 4.94 -3.24
N HIS A 647 34.32 4.46 -2.66
CA HIS A 647 33.80 3.11 -2.90
C HIS A 647 33.44 2.89 -4.38
N TYR A 648 32.76 3.84 -5.03
CA TYR A 648 32.41 3.77 -6.44
C TYR A 648 33.66 3.86 -7.34
N ASP A 649 34.64 4.72 -7.03
CA ASP A 649 35.91 4.78 -7.76
C ASP A 649 36.66 3.43 -7.73
N VAL A 650 36.74 2.79 -6.56
CA VAL A 650 37.37 1.48 -6.38
C VAL A 650 36.60 0.40 -7.14
N MET A 651 35.27 0.39 -7.04
CA MET A 651 34.43 -0.56 -7.77
C MET A 651 34.58 -0.43 -9.28
N GLU A 652 34.61 0.80 -9.81
CA GLU A 652 34.79 1.03 -11.25
C GLU A 652 36.16 0.55 -11.72
N PHE A 653 37.23 0.88 -10.98
CA PHE A 653 38.58 0.42 -11.28
C PHE A 653 38.70 -1.12 -11.28
N GLU A 654 38.12 -1.79 -10.27
CA GLU A 654 38.13 -3.25 -10.18
C GLU A 654 37.35 -3.89 -11.33
N ALA A 655 36.19 -3.32 -11.70
CA ALA A 655 35.42 -3.77 -12.84
C ALA A 655 36.18 -3.59 -14.17
N GLN A 656 36.93 -2.49 -14.34
CA GLN A 656 37.78 -2.27 -15.50
C GLN A 656 38.96 -3.26 -15.55
N LYS A 657 39.61 -3.53 -14.41
CA LYS A 657 40.68 -4.52 -14.30
C LYS A 657 40.20 -5.93 -14.63
N ALA A 658 39.02 -6.33 -14.14
CA ALA A 658 38.43 -7.63 -14.43
C ALA A 658 38.06 -7.83 -15.92
N ARG A 659 37.92 -6.75 -16.69
CA ARG A 659 37.64 -6.80 -18.14
C ARG A 659 38.89 -7.05 -19.02
N SER A 660 40.10 -7.12 -18.45
CA SER A 660 41.38 -7.33 -19.17
C SER A 660 42.11 -8.59 -18.67
N PRO A 661 42.78 -9.46 -19.48
CA PRO A 661 43.20 -9.33 -20.89
C PRO A 661 42.76 -10.50 -21.84
N SER A 662 42.68 -10.23 -23.14
CA SER A 662 42.71 -11.25 -24.21
C SER A 662 44.02 -11.16 -25.02
N PRO A 663 44.63 -12.27 -25.47
CA PRO A 663 45.95 -12.27 -26.11
C PRO A 663 45.96 -11.53 -27.47
N PRO A 664 47.10 -10.98 -27.90
CA PRO A 664 47.18 -10.25 -29.16
C PRO A 664 47.05 -11.23 -30.33
N SER A 665 45.98 -11.08 -31.11
CA SER A 665 45.87 -11.74 -32.42
C SER A 665 46.63 -10.92 -33.46
N PRO A 666 47.31 -11.57 -34.42
CA PRO A 666 48.30 -10.93 -35.26
C PRO A 666 47.67 -9.99 -36.28
N SER A 667 48.44 -8.94 -36.59
CA SER A 667 48.17 -7.84 -37.51
C SER A 667 47.46 -8.26 -38.80
N SER A 668 46.29 -7.67 -39.06
CA SER A 668 45.70 -7.56 -40.38
C SER A 668 45.29 -6.11 -40.58
N SER A 669 46.04 -5.41 -41.43
CA SER A 669 45.78 -4.06 -41.91
C SER A 669 44.43 -3.99 -42.64
N ARG A 670 43.46 -3.25 -42.10
CA ARG A 670 42.40 -2.64 -42.92
C ARG A 670 41.79 -1.41 -42.25
N SER A 671 41.55 -0.42 -43.10
CA SER A 671 41.06 0.95 -42.93
C SER A 671 40.04 1.20 -41.82
N LYS A 672 40.25 2.33 -41.12
CA LYS A 672 39.33 2.97 -40.17
C LYS A 672 38.03 3.37 -40.86
N GLU A 673 36.91 2.85 -40.38
CA GLU A 673 35.58 3.50 -40.40
C GLU A 673 34.70 2.78 -39.37
N SER A 674 34.28 3.49 -38.32
CA SER A 674 33.50 2.98 -37.19
C SER A 674 31.99 3.04 -37.46
N PRO A 675 31.23 1.94 -37.31
CA PRO A 675 29.78 1.92 -37.55
C PRO A 675 28.98 2.32 -36.29
N VAL A 676 29.26 3.49 -35.71
CA VAL A 676 28.55 3.99 -34.51
C VAL A 676 27.59 5.15 -34.85
N ASP A 677 27.79 5.86 -35.96
CA ASP A 677 27.02 7.08 -36.25
C ASP A 677 25.69 6.84 -36.99
N ALA A 678 25.42 5.64 -37.52
CA ALA A 678 24.20 5.39 -38.29
C ALA A 678 22.97 5.01 -37.43
N ARG A 679 23.16 4.62 -36.16
CA ARG A 679 22.04 4.25 -35.25
C ARG A 679 21.56 5.42 -34.37
N ALA A 680 22.41 6.42 -34.13
CA ALA A 680 22.04 7.63 -33.39
C ALA A 680 21.28 8.65 -34.27
N ALA A 681 21.56 8.69 -35.57
CA ALA A 681 20.96 9.68 -36.49
C ALA A 681 19.49 9.39 -36.87
N LEU A 682 18.99 8.16 -36.68
CA LEU A 682 17.60 7.80 -37.07
C LEU A 682 16.55 8.00 -35.95
N ALA A 683 16.96 8.32 -34.72
CA ALA A 683 16.06 8.53 -33.59
C ALA A 683 15.68 10.00 -33.36
N ALA A 684 16.37 10.96 -34.00
CA ALA A 684 16.19 12.40 -33.80
C ALA A 684 15.14 13.05 -34.72
N ARG A 685 14.36 12.27 -35.46
CA ARG A 685 13.28 12.77 -36.33
C ARG A 685 11.97 12.11 -35.93
N ASN A 686 11.30 12.68 -34.93
CA ASN A 686 9.88 13.06 -35.02
C ASN A 686 9.29 13.40 -33.64
N PHE A 687 8.80 14.65 -33.55
CA PHE A 687 7.84 15.23 -32.60
C PHE A 687 8.35 15.83 -31.28
N LEU A 688 8.49 17.15 -31.31
CA LEU A 688 8.00 18.07 -30.26
C LEU A 688 6.80 18.87 -30.84
N PRO A 689 5.93 19.48 -30.02
CA PRO A 689 6.28 20.80 -29.50
C PRO A 689 5.91 21.07 -28.02
N VAL A 690 6.68 22.01 -27.45
CA VAL A 690 6.46 22.83 -26.23
C VAL A 690 6.97 22.21 -24.91
N THR A 691 8.00 22.70 -24.23
CA THR A 691 8.95 23.83 -24.43
C THR A 691 10.38 23.32 -24.23
N SER A 692 11.26 23.73 -25.14
CA SER A 692 12.69 23.45 -25.21
C SER A 692 13.40 23.62 -23.86
N LEU A 693 13.89 22.51 -23.30
CA LEU A 693 14.97 22.47 -22.31
C LEU A 693 16.34 22.36 -23.00
N GLU A 694 16.37 22.35 -24.34
CA GLU A 694 17.60 22.33 -25.15
C GLU A 694 18.25 23.72 -25.25
N ASP A 695 17.54 24.77 -24.85
CA ASP A 695 18.06 26.15 -24.77
C ASP A 695 18.57 26.53 -23.38
N ASN A 696 18.87 25.57 -22.48
CA ASN A 696 19.61 25.89 -21.25
C ASN A 696 21.14 25.78 -21.52
N PRO A 697 21.83 26.90 -21.81
CA PRO A 697 23.27 26.91 -22.06
C PRO A 697 24.08 26.38 -20.87
N GLU A 698 23.59 26.53 -19.64
CA GLU A 698 24.27 26.05 -18.43
C GLU A 698 24.29 24.52 -18.36
N LEU A 699 23.18 23.87 -18.69
CA LEU A 699 23.08 22.40 -18.69
C LEU A 699 23.96 21.81 -19.80
N THR A 700 23.96 22.43 -20.98
CA THR A 700 24.76 21.98 -22.12
C THR A 700 26.26 22.16 -21.88
N GLU A 701 26.66 23.27 -21.27
CA GLU A 701 28.05 23.54 -20.87
C GLU A 701 28.50 22.57 -19.77
N TYR A 702 27.63 22.25 -18.80
CA TYR A 702 27.90 21.24 -17.77
C TYR A 702 28.14 19.85 -18.39
N MET A 703 27.29 19.41 -19.33
CA MET A 703 27.46 18.12 -20.01
C MET A 703 28.69 18.07 -20.92
N ALA A 704 29.05 19.20 -21.54
CA ALA A 704 30.26 19.32 -22.35
C ALA A 704 31.53 19.26 -21.48
N LYS A 705 31.55 19.94 -20.33
CA LYS A 705 32.63 19.83 -19.32
C LYS A 705 32.76 18.41 -18.77
N PHE A 706 31.64 17.71 -18.58
CA PHE A 706 31.61 16.31 -18.13
C PHE A 706 32.27 15.36 -19.14
N LYS A 707 31.93 15.49 -20.43
CA LYS A 707 32.54 14.67 -21.51
C LYS A 707 34.00 15.02 -21.82
N ALA A 708 34.45 16.23 -21.45
CA ALA A 708 35.78 16.74 -21.78
C ALA A 708 36.85 16.51 -20.69
N ARG A 709 36.52 15.88 -19.55
CA ARG A 709 37.54 15.51 -18.56
C ARG A 709 38.48 14.45 -19.17
N VAL A 710 39.73 14.85 -19.36
CA VAL A 710 40.86 13.98 -19.75
C VAL A 710 40.97 12.83 -18.73
N PRO A 711 41.25 11.58 -19.14
CA PRO A 711 41.51 10.50 -18.19
C PRO A 711 42.77 10.87 -17.39
N LEU A 712 42.58 11.31 -16.15
CA LEU A 712 43.62 11.23 -15.13
C LEU A 712 43.95 9.75 -14.94
N ASP A 713 45.12 9.44 -14.38
CA ASP A 713 45.39 8.08 -13.91
C ASP A 713 44.34 7.74 -12.84
N ASN A 714 43.23 7.13 -13.25
CA ASN A 714 42.08 6.81 -12.41
C ASN A 714 42.35 5.56 -11.55
N THR A 715 43.61 5.25 -11.28
CA THR A 715 43.98 4.20 -10.34
C THR A 715 43.66 4.70 -8.93
N PRO A 716 42.72 4.09 -8.19
CA PRO A 716 42.39 4.49 -6.84
C PRO A 716 43.65 4.43 -5.98
N THR A 717 43.96 5.54 -5.33
CA THR A 717 45.07 5.65 -4.39
C THR A 717 44.85 4.74 -3.19
N ASP A 718 45.89 4.49 -2.40
CA ASP A 718 45.74 3.75 -1.13
C ASP A 718 44.79 4.48 -0.16
N GLU A 719 44.76 5.81 -0.22
CA GLU A 719 43.82 6.64 0.54
C GLU A 719 42.37 6.43 0.07
N ASP A 720 42.12 6.36 -1.25
CA ASP A 720 40.79 6.05 -1.79
C ASP A 720 40.34 4.64 -1.37
N ARG A 721 41.25 3.66 -1.39
CA ARG A 721 40.95 2.29 -0.92
C ARG A 721 40.64 2.26 0.57
N GLN A 722 41.37 3.03 1.36
CA GLN A 722 41.10 3.17 2.79
C GLN A 722 39.74 3.83 3.03
N CYS A 723 39.41 4.90 2.31
CA CYS A 723 38.10 5.56 2.39
C CYS A 723 36.96 4.63 1.95
N ALA A 724 37.13 3.90 0.86
CA ALA A 724 36.16 2.90 0.38
C ALA A 724 35.90 1.81 1.44
N SER A 725 36.93 1.41 2.19
CA SER A 725 36.80 0.39 3.25
C SER A 725 35.91 0.84 4.42
N LEU A 726 35.75 2.16 4.63
CA LEU A 726 34.94 2.72 5.72
C LEU A 726 33.44 2.41 5.60
N VAL A 727 32.96 2.15 4.37
CA VAL A 727 31.56 1.79 4.09
C VAL A 727 31.41 0.33 3.65
N ALA A 728 32.47 -0.48 3.76
CA ALA A 728 32.42 -1.90 3.47
C ALA A 728 31.62 -2.68 4.53
N ASP A 729 31.66 -2.21 5.79
CA ASP A 729 30.90 -2.75 6.91
C ASP A 729 30.41 -1.63 7.87
N HIS A 730 29.63 -2.00 8.88
CA HIS A 730 29.00 -1.06 9.82
C HIS A 730 29.96 -0.35 10.77
N SER A 731 31.16 -0.90 10.99
CA SER A 731 31.99 -0.59 12.17
C SER A 731 32.39 0.88 12.22
N PHE A 732 32.92 1.41 11.11
CA PHE A 732 33.30 2.81 11.04
C PHE A 732 32.10 3.74 11.15
N VAL A 733 31.02 3.47 10.41
CA VAL A 733 29.83 4.33 10.38
C VAL A 733 29.21 4.46 11.77
N ILE A 734 29.06 3.34 12.48
CA ILE A 734 28.56 3.33 13.86
C ILE A 734 29.51 4.09 14.78
N ASP A 735 30.80 3.76 14.81
CA ASP A 735 31.77 4.41 15.69
C ASP A 735 31.88 5.91 15.44
N PHE A 736 31.76 6.32 14.17
CA PHE A 736 31.80 7.72 13.77
C PHE A 736 30.56 8.48 14.24
N ILE A 737 29.36 7.94 14.02
CA ILE A 737 28.12 8.54 14.51
C ILE A 737 28.11 8.60 16.04
N ASP A 738 28.55 7.54 16.71
CA ASP A 738 28.58 7.45 18.17
C ASP A 738 29.52 8.49 18.80
N LYS A 739 30.65 8.78 18.14
CA LYS A 739 31.54 9.91 18.49
C LYS A 739 30.86 11.24 18.19
N LEU A 740 30.25 11.39 17.01
CA LEU A 740 29.62 12.63 16.56
C LEU A 740 28.48 13.09 17.48
N LEU A 741 27.69 12.16 18.02
CA LEU A 741 26.60 12.44 18.96
C LEU A 741 27.08 12.96 20.33
N ARG A 742 28.36 12.76 20.67
CA ARG A 742 28.98 13.26 21.92
C ARG A 742 29.47 14.70 21.81
N TYR A 743 29.52 15.28 20.61
CA TYR A 743 29.86 16.69 20.44
C TYR A 743 28.73 17.57 20.98
N ASN A 744 29.11 18.70 21.59
CA ASN A 744 28.17 19.66 22.17
C ASN A 744 27.66 20.70 21.16
N ASP A 745 28.14 20.67 19.91
CA ASP A 745 27.86 21.67 18.88
C ASP A 745 26.54 21.40 18.11
N TRP A 746 25.77 20.40 18.52
CA TRP A 746 24.45 20.15 17.97
C TRP A 746 23.47 21.22 18.47
N PRO A 747 22.78 21.97 17.58
CA PRO A 747 21.78 22.93 18.03
C PRO A 747 20.52 22.21 18.54
N ASP A 748 19.96 22.68 19.66
CA ASP A 748 18.77 22.07 20.26
C ASP A 748 17.47 22.32 19.47
N ASP A 749 17.43 23.40 18.68
CA ASP A 749 16.26 23.83 17.88
C ASP A 749 16.61 23.99 16.39
N ASP A 750 17.29 22.98 15.81
CA ASP A 750 17.64 22.95 14.38
C ASP A 750 16.53 22.42 13.47
N ARG A 751 15.44 21.90 14.04
CA ARG A 751 14.31 21.39 13.26
C ARG A 751 13.42 22.52 12.74
N LEU A 752 13.04 22.44 11.47
CA LEU A 752 12.10 23.38 10.87
C LEU A 752 10.74 23.32 11.58
N PRO A 753 10.09 24.48 11.83
CA PRO A 753 8.76 24.51 12.44
C PRO A 753 7.79 23.67 11.62
N GLN A 754 7.02 22.81 12.29
CA GLN A 754 5.92 22.15 11.60
C GLN A 754 4.90 23.24 11.18
N PRO A 755 4.39 23.22 9.94
CA PRO A 755 3.20 24.01 9.64
C PRO A 755 2.12 23.64 10.66
N PRO A 756 1.37 24.61 11.19
CA PRO A 756 0.36 24.32 12.20
C PRO A 756 -0.56 23.22 11.68
N ALA A 757 -0.82 22.22 12.52
CA ALA A 757 -1.78 21.19 12.19
C ALA A 757 -3.09 21.89 11.80
N PRO A 758 -3.80 21.44 10.73
CA PRO A 758 -5.15 21.93 10.48
C PRO A 758 -5.93 21.74 11.79
N PRO A 759 -6.71 22.74 12.23
CA PRO A 759 -7.37 22.68 13.53
C PRO A 759 -8.17 21.39 13.59
N SER A 760 -7.77 20.48 14.48
CA SER A 760 -8.66 19.44 14.97
C SER A 760 -9.93 20.12 15.46
N PRO A 761 -11.13 19.57 15.20
CA PRO A 761 -12.37 20.16 15.68
C PRO A 761 -12.37 20.09 17.22
N SER A 762 -11.80 21.11 17.86
CA SER A 762 -11.78 21.26 19.30
C SER A 762 -13.18 21.67 19.73
N SER A 763 -13.71 20.85 20.62
CA SER A 763 -14.67 21.20 21.67
C SER A 763 -14.71 22.69 21.97
N GLU A 764 -15.91 23.26 21.88
CA GLU A 764 -16.30 24.55 22.44
C GLU A 764 -15.70 24.70 23.84
N GLN A 765 -14.77 25.65 24.00
CA GLN A 765 -14.40 26.16 25.31
C GLN A 765 -15.25 27.41 25.57
N ASP A 766 -15.87 27.37 26.74
CA ASP A 766 -16.59 28.46 27.39
C ASP A 766 -15.82 29.79 27.31
N VAL A 767 -16.50 30.83 26.81
CA VAL A 767 -16.01 32.21 26.88
C VAL A 767 -16.84 32.94 27.93
N GLU A 768 -16.19 33.24 29.05
CA GLU A 768 -16.65 34.20 30.05
C GLU A 768 -16.81 35.59 29.43
N GLN A 769 -17.86 36.29 29.88
CA GLN A 769 -18.24 37.63 29.48
C GLN A 769 -17.18 38.67 29.85
N GLU A 770 -16.95 39.63 28.95
CA GLU A 770 -16.74 41.03 29.35
C GLU A 770 -17.29 42.01 28.29
N SER A 771 -17.88 43.08 28.80
CA SER A 771 -18.67 44.17 28.21
C SER A 771 -17.81 45.14 27.35
N GLU A 772 -18.29 45.81 26.29
CA GLU A 772 -19.04 47.08 26.33
C GLU A 772 -19.33 47.60 24.88
N GLU A 773 -20.59 47.99 24.64
CA GLU A 773 -21.09 49.24 24.05
C GLU A 773 -21.22 49.56 22.52
N SER A 774 -22.50 49.74 22.14
CA SER A 774 -23.13 50.72 21.21
C SER A 774 -22.89 50.59 19.68
N ALA A 775 -23.84 50.07 18.86
CA ALA A 775 -25.08 50.66 18.28
C ALA A 775 -24.86 51.39 16.91
N PRO A 776 -25.86 51.54 15.99
CA PRO A 776 -27.15 50.86 15.81
C PRO A 776 -27.42 50.31 14.39
N SER A 777 -28.43 49.46 14.24
CA SER A 777 -29.00 48.98 12.96
C SER A 777 -30.40 49.56 12.69
N PRO A 778 -30.84 49.75 11.43
CA PRO A 778 -32.10 50.39 11.11
C PRO A 778 -33.30 49.43 11.15
N LYS A 779 -34.43 50.00 11.59
CA LYS A 779 -35.73 49.39 11.90
C LYS A 779 -36.56 49.05 10.64
N ARG A 780 -37.32 47.94 10.71
CA ARG A 780 -38.79 47.78 10.40
C ARG A 780 -39.10 46.30 10.10
N ARG A 781 -40.21 45.66 10.51
CA ARG A 781 -41.41 46.04 11.28
C ARG A 781 -42.16 44.73 11.67
N ARG A 782 -42.69 44.69 12.89
CA ARG A 782 -43.54 43.66 13.54
C ARG A 782 -44.84 43.29 12.79
N LYS A 783 -45.39 42.09 13.09
CA LYS A 783 -46.73 41.87 13.71
C LYS A 783 -46.83 40.42 14.22
N VAL A 784 -46.74 40.16 15.54
CA VAL A 784 -47.80 40.11 16.58
C VAL A 784 -48.49 38.74 16.67
N ALA A 785 -48.29 38.08 17.81
CA ALA A 785 -49.14 37.05 18.40
C ALA A 785 -49.86 37.64 19.63
N PRO A 786 -51.00 37.09 20.07
CA PRO A 786 -51.46 37.19 21.46
C PRO A 786 -51.51 35.79 22.13
N THR A 787 -50.75 35.56 23.20
CA THR A 787 -51.10 35.59 24.66
C THR A 787 -51.91 34.38 25.16
N ARG A 788 -51.36 33.52 26.05
CA ARG A 788 -51.24 33.60 27.55
C ARG A 788 -52.60 33.26 28.21
N GLU A 789 -52.80 32.42 29.23
CA GLU A 789 -52.17 32.14 30.54
C GLU A 789 -52.60 30.72 31.02
N THR A 790 -51.77 29.86 31.62
CA THR A 790 -51.39 29.72 33.06
C THR A 790 -52.54 29.48 34.05
N ILE A 791 -52.71 28.24 34.57
CA ILE A 791 -53.22 27.95 35.93
C ILE A 791 -52.49 26.73 36.54
N ARG A 792 -52.16 26.85 37.83
CA ARG A 792 -51.44 25.95 38.75
C ARG A 792 -52.31 24.85 39.38
N ALA A 793 -51.60 23.84 39.94
CA ALA A 793 -51.85 23.09 41.20
C ALA A 793 -52.53 21.69 41.15
N ALA A 794 -51.66 20.65 41.30
CA ALA A 794 -51.58 19.54 42.29
C ALA A 794 -52.85 18.92 42.97
N PRO A 795 -52.72 17.85 43.80
CA PRO A 795 -52.39 16.45 43.52
C PRO A 795 -53.48 15.48 44.05
N SER A 796 -53.51 14.19 43.67
CA SER A 796 -54.22 13.17 44.47
C SER A 796 -53.68 11.75 44.26
N ARG A 797 -53.87 10.95 45.31
CA ARG A 797 -53.18 9.70 45.67
C ARG A 797 -54.23 8.57 45.72
N SER A 798 -53.77 7.33 45.51
CA SER A 798 -54.41 6.03 45.87
C SER A 798 -55.57 5.55 44.96
N GLN A 799 -55.85 4.27 44.66
CA GLN A 799 -55.52 2.98 45.27
C GLN A 799 -55.42 1.82 44.25
N SER A 800 -54.73 0.75 44.70
CA SER A 800 -54.78 -0.68 44.37
C SER A 800 -55.67 -1.25 43.25
N SER A 801 -55.13 -2.23 42.51
CA SER A 801 -55.55 -3.63 42.67
C SER A 801 -54.57 -4.61 41.99
N MET A 802 -54.20 -5.64 42.74
CA MET A 802 -53.41 -6.80 42.34
C MET A 802 -54.27 -7.75 41.47
N ARG A 803 -53.66 -8.39 40.47
CA ARG A 803 -53.99 -9.79 40.14
C ARG A 803 -52.81 -10.53 39.53
N LEU A 804 -52.18 -11.34 40.38
CA LEU A 804 -51.39 -12.51 40.04
C LEU A 804 -52.31 -13.58 39.44
N THR A 805 -51.90 -14.20 38.34
CA THR A 805 -52.20 -15.63 38.09
C THR A 805 -50.95 -16.34 37.58
N ARG A 806 -50.68 -17.44 38.27
CA ARG A 806 -49.51 -18.32 38.24
C ARG A 806 -49.64 -19.37 37.13
N SER A 807 -48.46 -19.84 36.69
CA SER A 807 -48.09 -21.23 36.38
C SER A 807 -48.78 -22.00 35.26
N ARG A 808 -47.97 -22.57 34.35
CA ARG A 808 -47.72 -24.02 34.35
C ARG A 808 -46.58 -24.45 33.42
N THR A 809 -45.57 -25.03 34.06
CA THR A 809 -44.56 -25.94 33.50
C THR A 809 -45.12 -27.37 33.48
N ARG A 810 -44.85 -28.11 32.40
CA ARG A 810 -44.80 -29.59 32.29
C ARG A 810 -43.99 -29.86 31.00
N ALA A 811 -42.77 -30.36 31.01
CA ALA A 811 -42.24 -31.63 31.52
C ALA A 811 -42.91 -32.87 30.89
N ALA A 812 -42.18 -33.55 30.00
CA ALA A 812 -42.12 -35.00 29.91
C ALA A 812 -40.83 -35.43 29.19
N ALA A 813 -39.95 -36.07 29.97
CA ALA A 813 -38.80 -36.87 29.55
C ALA A 813 -39.23 -38.34 29.33
N LEU A 814 -38.23 -39.18 29.02
CA LEU A 814 -38.15 -40.67 28.98
C LEU A 814 -37.87 -41.16 27.55
N GLN A 815 -36.90 -42.02 27.22
CA GLN A 815 -35.94 -42.92 27.88
C GLN A 815 -34.85 -43.20 26.81
N GLY A 816 -33.62 -43.63 27.03
CA GLY A 816 -32.89 -44.09 28.19
C GLY A 816 -31.47 -44.44 27.73
N SER A 817 -30.49 -44.27 28.62
CA SER A 817 -29.11 -44.68 28.42
C SER A 817 -28.95 -46.19 28.67
N ARG A 818 -28.02 -46.83 27.96
CA ARG A 818 -27.28 -47.98 28.51
C ARG A 818 -25.84 -48.00 28.01
N LEU A 819 -24.96 -48.07 29.01
CA LEU A 819 -23.50 -48.14 28.97
C LEU A 819 -22.96 -49.47 28.42
N LYS A 820 -21.75 -49.37 27.84
CA LYS A 820 -20.54 -50.24 27.95
C LYS A 820 -20.72 -51.75 28.14
N ARG A 821 -20.02 -52.54 27.30
CA ARG A 821 -19.08 -53.59 27.77
C ARG A 821 -18.01 -53.95 26.74
N ARG A 822 -16.81 -54.21 27.28
CA ARG A 822 -15.54 -54.64 26.69
C ARG A 822 -15.59 -56.07 26.11
N ARG A 823 -14.50 -56.41 25.40
CA ARG A 823 -14.00 -57.72 24.91
C ARG A 823 -14.68 -58.15 23.59
N ALA A 824 -13.95 -58.59 22.56
CA ALA A 824 -12.60 -59.11 22.43
C ALA A 824 -11.85 -58.39 21.30
#